data_AF-A0A8C0EX91-F1
#
_entry.id   AF-A0A8C0EX91-F1
#
_cell.length_a   1.000
_cell.length_b   1.000
_cell.length_c   1.000
_cell.angle_alpha   90.00
_cell.angle_beta   90.00
_cell.angle_gamma   90.00
#
_symmetry.space_group_name_H-M   'P 1'
#
loop_
_entity.id
_entity.type
_entity.pdbx_description
1 polymer ?
#
loop_
_entity_poly.entity_id
_entity_poly.type
_entity_poly.pdbx_seq_one_letter_code
_entity_poly.pdbx_strand_id
1 'polypeptide(L)'
;MNEKFGTSFCPRSSLLHVLEMEQNGSVVNDWIEAYKQDRNVALLDLINFFIQCSGCQGMVTAEMIQSLHKKDVMRKMTETFDEDNEDYPLIRTGPYWKKFKANFCEFIAVLVQQCQCNILYDSYLMNAIISLLTDLADSMVRAFRHTSTLAAMKLLTAIVSVHLNLDVNKHNAQRLYEVEKKRISGKRTNYRLDQLDRKRKEYEHKLLEIQNMMNAIFKGTFLNRYCDVIPEIRATCIEEFGSWIKTYPDAFLNDNYLKYIGWMLYDKQAEVRLKCLLGLQGIYSRRELVSRMDLFTSRFKDRIVSMPLDKDHEVAVQAMKLLMLMNCEDVLSTEDCETLYQFVYTTHRPLAVAAGEFLYKRLLSREGDEEVQPKGGGKFGASTDQLKRLIHFFLESELHKHVAYLIDSLWDWAGKFLKDWECMTTLLLKNAEEDGEALSDAHESALIEIILATVREAAEGHPPVGRGAAKKILSVKEKKIQLEDCTKITEHFITVLPQLLAKYSTDAQKVANLLQIPQYYDLDVYSTGRLEKHLDALLRELKDIVAKHSDMSVLEASSRTYYILCSEEIAIYSQVDRARTQLIDELMGQLNQLLDGFWQKVSVTHCGDKQTMILPALQCTYFSLLWQLAAVSENPPKVDCDLWCLMETQGGTGMKSNMVSKSFFGFVCLIQTFVILCDWLLILTHQDSNNSKEAVGLLDYPPSTSLQEKLLLFIQEHVFMEEEGESKDLTEEEERKDESCKLDVLHRKRSLLAAYCKLIVYNVIEMTAAAEIYKYYVKTYNYFGDIIKETLSKTRHNNKIQSAKTLILCLQQVRLRLNSSSVDLSSASFTNMKELARRFSLTFGWDQVKSRESVAMIHKEGIEFAFQGATGVDGRCLPPNLSFLLIIIEFSNKLLKPDKRLRDIWLCLLFPSSPASTPVIFEKEVMFFLLSDLCHYFPSQCCLFWIWFSAVQSLIYR
;
A
#
# COMPACT_ATOMS: atom_id res chain seq x y z
N MET A 1 -2.22 -35.09 -3.50
CA MET A 1 -3.45 -34.56 -4.12
C MET A 1 -3.13 -33.95 -5.50
N ASN A 2 -2.43 -34.66 -6.39
CA ASN A 2 -1.94 -34.14 -7.68
C ASN A 2 -2.60 -34.81 -8.91
N GLU A 3 -3.78 -35.41 -8.77
CA GLU A 3 -4.36 -36.28 -9.81
C GLU A 3 -5.79 -35.91 -10.26
N LYS A 4 -6.27 -34.68 -10.07
CA LYS A 4 -7.67 -34.33 -10.41
C LYS A 4 -7.92 -33.18 -11.39
N PHE A 5 -6.91 -32.69 -12.10
CA PHE A 5 -7.11 -31.77 -13.22
C PHE A 5 -6.57 -32.34 -14.53
N GLY A 6 -7.11 -33.49 -14.92
CA GLY A 6 -7.03 -34.01 -16.28
C GLY A 6 -8.22 -33.50 -17.08
N THR A 7 -8.14 -32.29 -17.64
CA THR A 7 -8.84 -32.01 -18.89
C THR A 7 -7.84 -32.31 -20.01
N SER A 8 -8.08 -33.41 -20.69
CA SER A 8 -7.30 -33.93 -21.80
C SER A 8 -7.23 -32.90 -22.94
N PHE A 9 -6.11 -32.19 -23.05
CA PHE A 9 -5.66 -31.77 -24.37
C PHE A 9 -5.37 -33.07 -25.14
N CYS A 10 -6.18 -33.38 -26.15
CA CYS A 10 -5.95 -34.56 -26.99
C CYS A 10 -4.65 -34.32 -27.79
N PRO A 11 -3.54 -35.04 -27.56
CA PRO A 11 -2.31 -34.79 -28.29
C PRO A 11 -2.43 -35.44 -29.66
N ARG A 12 -2.72 -34.65 -30.69
CA ARG A 12 -2.86 -35.17 -32.08
C ARG A 12 -2.10 -34.36 -33.14
N SER A 13 -1.35 -33.31 -32.77
CA SER A 13 -0.32 -32.73 -33.63
C SER A 13 1.07 -32.92 -32.97
N SER A 14 2.06 -33.37 -33.74
CA SER A 14 3.44 -33.58 -33.26
C SER A 14 4.08 -32.27 -32.75
N LEU A 15 3.62 -31.12 -33.27
CA LEU A 15 4.11 -29.79 -32.92
C LEU A 15 3.60 -29.27 -31.58
N LEU A 16 2.47 -29.73 -31.03
CA LEU A 16 2.06 -29.28 -29.69
C LEU A 16 2.94 -29.86 -28.58
N HIS A 17 3.46 -31.08 -28.80
CA HIS A 17 4.38 -31.74 -27.88
C HIS A 17 5.72 -30.97 -27.74
N VAL A 18 6.02 -30.05 -28.68
CA VAL A 18 7.14 -29.09 -28.61
C VAL A 18 7.03 -28.20 -27.39
N LEU A 19 5.82 -27.79 -27.04
CA LEU A 19 5.60 -26.82 -25.97
C LEU A 19 5.78 -27.44 -24.57
N GLU A 20 5.79 -28.77 -24.50
CA GLU A 20 6.03 -29.56 -23.27
C GLU A 20 7.51 -29.98 -23.09
N MET A 21 8.30 -30.00 -24.17
CA MET A 21 9.70 -30.45 -24.16
C MET A 21 10.73 -29.30 -24.12
N GLU A 22 11.98 -29.58 -23.77
CA GLU A 22 13.06 -28.57 -23.63
C GLU A 22 13.95 -28.41 -24.88
N GLN A 23 13.64 -29.08 -26.00
CA GLN A 23 14.50 -29.10 -27.20
C GLN A 23 13.78 -28.62 -28.46
N ASN A 24 13.44 -27.33 -28.52
CA ASN A 24 12.79 -26.69 -29.67
C ASN A 24 13.58 -26.86 -30.99
N GLY A 25 14.91 -26.92 -30.93
CA GLY A 25 15.77 -27.10 -32.11
C GLY A 25 15.60 -28.44 -32.83
N SER A 26 15.41 -29.55 -32.09
CA SER A 26 15.21 -30.86 -32.72
C SER A 26 13.90 -30.91 -33.49
N VAL A 27 12.82 -30.41 -32.89
CA VAL A 27 11.50 -30.53 -33.50
C VAL A 27 11.34 -29.63 -34.71
N VAL A 28 11.96 -28.44 -34.69
CA VAL A 28 12.02 -27.59 -35.89
C VAL A 28 12.77 -28.29 -37.02
N ASN A 29 13.87 -29.00 -36.74
CA ASN A 29 14.59 -29.76 -37.77
C ASN A 29 13.75 -30.90 -38.33
N ASP A 30 13.03 -31.64 -37.47
CA ASP A 30 12.14 -32.73 -37.88
C ASP A 30 11.00 -32.18 -38.76
N TRP A 31 10.41 -31.04 -38.38
CA TRP A 31 9.39 -30.35 -39.17
C TRP A 31 9.93 -29.85 -40.51
N ILE A 32 11.15 -29.30 -40.53
CA ILE A 32 11.82 -28.88 -41.78
C ILE A 32 12.03 -30.07 -42.71
N GLU A 33 12.38 -31.24 -42.19
CA GLU A 33 12.56 -32.43 -43.01
C GLU A 33 11.22 -32.93 -43.57
N ALA A 34 10.16 -32.92 -42.75
CA ALA A 34 8.81 -33.19 -43.22
C ALA A 34 8.36 -32.20 -44.32
N TYR A 35 8.72 -30.92 -44.18
CA TYR A 35 8.42 -29.88 -45.17
C TYR A 35 9.13 -30.11 -46.52
N LYS A 36 10.36 -30.63 -46.50
CA LYS A 36 11.07 -31.01 -47.74
C LYS A 36 10.42 -32.21 -48.43
N GLN A 37 9.81 -33.11 -47.67
CA GLN A 37 9.11 -34.28 -48.19
C GLN A 37 7.74 -33.92 -48.78
N ASP A 38 6.89 -33.23 -48.01
CA ASP A 38 5.59 -32.73 -48.46
C ASP A 38 5.26 -31.37 -47.83
N ARG A 39 5.31 -30.33 -48.66
CA ARG A 39 5.09 -28.94 -48.24
C ARG A 39 3.65 -28.67 -47.77
N ASN A 40 2.66 -29.35 -48.36
CA ASN A 40 1.25 -29.09 -48.04
C ASN A 40 0.89 -29.68 -46.67
N VAL A 41 1.36 -30.91 -46.40
CA VAL A 41 1.12 -31.60 -45.12
C VAL A 41 1.82 -30.86 -43.97
N ALA A 42 3.11 -30.52 -44.14
CA ALA A 42 3.85 -29.80 -43.11
C ALA A 42 3.29 -28.39 -42.84
N LEU A 43 2.81 -27.69 -43.88
CA LEU A 43 2.14 -26.39 -43.72
C LEU A 43 0.81 -26.54 -42.96
N LEU A 44 0.02 -27.58 -43.25
CA LEU A 44 -1.22 -27.87 -42.54
C LEU A 44 -0.99 -28.11 -41.04
N ASP A 45 0.06 -28.85 -40.69
CA ASP A 45 0.45 -29.08 -39.30
C ASP A 45 0.81 -27.77 -38.59
N LEU A 46 1.52 -26.87 -39.28
CA LEU A 46 1.89 -25.57 -38.73
C LEU A 46 0.70 -24.61 -38.59
N ILE A 47 -0.26 -24.64 -39.53
CA ILE A 47 -1.53 -23.90 -39.43
C ILE A 47 -2.30 -24.37 -38.19
N ASN A 48 -2.45 -25.69 -38.03
CA ASN A 48 -3.13 -26.29 -36.88
C ASN A 48 -2.43 -25.97 -35.57
N PHE A 49 -1.09 -25.94 -35.55
CA PHE A 49 -0.32 -25.53 -34.38
C PHE A 49 -0.71 -24.13 -33.88
N PHE A 50 -0.79 -23.12 -34.75
CA PHE A 50 -1.18 -21.75 -34.33
C PHE A 50 -2.63 -21.69 -33.84
N ILE A 51 -3.54 -22.40 -34.49
CA ILE A 51 -4.97 -22.46 -34.11
C ILE A 51 -5.13 -23.14 -32.74
N GLN A 52 -4.42 -24.24 -32.50
CA GLN A 52 -4.45 -24.97 -31.23
C GLN A 52 -3.76 -24.22 -30.10
N CYS A 53 -2.68 -23.47 -30.38
CA CYS A 53 -2.06 -22.56 -29.41
C CYS A 53 -3.01 -21.45 -28.94
N SER A 54 -4.03 -21.14 -29.74
CA SER A 54 -5.10 -20.22 -29.37
C SER A 54 -6.17 -20.87 -28.48
N GLY A 55 -6.05 -22.15 -28.14
CA GLY A 55 -7.01 -22.90 -27.32
C GLY A 55 -8.13 -23.58 -28.11
N CYS A 56 -8.17 -23.39 -29.44
CA CYS A 56 -9.19 -24.00 -30.29
C CYS A 56 -8.98 -25.51 -30.37
N GLN A 57 -10.06 -26.27 -30.16
CA GLN A 57 -10.07 -27.72 -30.29
C GLN A 57 -10.35 -28.20 -31.73
N GLY A 58 -10.82 -27.29 -32.60
CA GLY A 58 -11.02 -27.55 -34.02
C GLY A 58 -9.70 -27.79 -34.76
N MET A 59 -9.78 -28.56 -35.85
CA MET A 59 -8.65 -28.79 -36.75
C MET A 59 -9.03 -28.42 -38.17
N VAL A 60 -8.11 -27.75 -38.86
CA VAL A 60 -8.17 -27.52 -40.30
C VAL A 60 -7.72 -28.79 -41.00
N THR A 61 -8.52 -29.29 -41.94
CA THR A 61 -8.18 -30.46 -42.76
C THR A 61 -7.68 -30.04 -44.14
N ALA A 62 -6.99 -30.94 -44.84
CA ALA A 62 -6.53 -30.71 -46.21
C ALA A 62 -7.69 -30.41 -47.17
N GLU A 63 -8.83 -31.07 -46.98
CA GLU A 63 -10.06 -30.83 -47.74
C GLU A 63 -10.56 -29.40 -47.55
N MET A 64 -10.58 -28.89 -46.31
CA MET A 64 -11.03 -27.53 -46.02
C MET A 64 -10.18 -26.46 -46.70
N ILE A 65 -8.87 -26.65 -46.80
CA ILE A 65 -7.97 -25.72 -47.50
C ILE A 65 -8.20 -25.76 -49.02
N GLN A 66 -8.58 -26.92 -49.57
CA GLN A 66 -8.80 -27.10 -51.01
C GLN A 66 -10.22 -26.74 -51.46
N SER A 67 -11.23 -26.90 -50.60
CA SER A 67 -12.64 -26.77 -50.95
C SER A 67 -13.31 -25.47 -50.49
N LEU A 68 -12.73 -24.76 -49.53
CA LEU A 68 -13.30 -23.53 -48.96
C LEU A 68 -12.42 -22.33 -49.25
N HIS A 69 -13.03 -21.16 -49.44
CA HIS A 69 -12.28 -19.91 -49.42
C HIS A 69 -11.70 -19.69 -48.01
N LYS A 70 -10.50 -19.11 -47.90
CA LYS A 70 -9.78 -18.88 -46.63
C LYS A 70 -10.66 -18.27 -45.51
N LYS A 71 -11.58 -17.36 -45.87
CA LYS A 71 -12.52 -16.72 -44.94
C LYS A 71 -13.54 -17.70 -44.32
N ASP A 72 -13.92 -18.73 -45.04
CA ASP A 72 -14.90 -19.72 -44.58
C ASP A 72 -14.27 -20.76 -43.65
N VAL A 73 -12.98 -21.08 -43.86
CA VAL A 73 -12.19 -21.90 -42.91
C VAL A 73 -12.12 -21.20 -41.55
N MET A 74 -11.83 -19.89 -41.53
CA MET A 74 -11.75 -19.10 -40.31
C MET A 74 -13.07 -18.98 -39.56
N ARG A 75 -14.18 -18.82 -40.29
CA ARG A 75 -15.53 -18.85 -39.72
C ARG A 75 -15.82 -20.20 -39.08
N LYS A 76 -15.47 -21.30 -39.75
CA LYS A 76 -15.65 -22.65 -39.22
C LYS A 76 -14.84 -22.90 -37.94
N MET A 77 -13.59 -22.43 -37.89
CA MET A 77 -12.77 -22.54 -36.67
C MET A 77 -13.34 -21.73 -35.51
N THR A 78 -13.97 -20.59 -35.81
CA THR A 78 -14.68 -19.77 -34.81
C THR A 78 -15.92 -20.48 -34.28
N GLU A 79 -16.72 -21.12 -35.15
CA GLU A 79 -17.89 -21.92 -34.74
C GLU A 79 -17.52 -23.12 -33.86
N THR A 80 -16.32 -23.69 -34.07
CA THR A 80 -15.80 -24.81 -33.25
C THR A 80 -15.08 -24.34 -31.98
N PHE A 81 -14.97 -23.03 -31.76
CA PHE A 81 -14.41 -22.48 -30.55
C PHE A 81 -15.47 -22.51 -29.45
N ASP A 82 -15.12 -23.08 -28.30
CA ASP A 82 -16.02 -23.15 -27.15
C ASP A 82 -16.16 -21.76 -26.52
N GLU A 83 -17.27 -21.08 -26.80
CA GLU A 83 -17.55 -19.72 -26.28
C GLU A 83 -17.77 -19.72 -24.76
N ASP A 84 -18.10 -20.87 -24.15
CA ASP A 84 -18.36 -20.97 -22.71
C ASP A 84 -17.07 -20.93 -21.86
N ASN A 85 -15.90 -21.11 -22.50
CA ASN A 85 -14.61 -21.11 -21.84
C ASN A 85 -13.77 -19.90 -22.27
N GLU A 86 -13.85 -18.81 -21.50
CA GLU A 86 -13.09 -17.58 -21.78
C GLU A 86 -11.55 -17.77 -21.65
N ASP A 87 -11.09 -18.87 -21.05
CA ASP A 87 -9.68 -19.16 -20.76
C ASP A 87 -8.94 -19.87 -21.91
N TYR A 88 -8.00 -19.17 -22.55
CA TYR A 88 -7.07 -19.70 -23.56
C TYR A 88 -5.60 -19.68 -23.08
N PRO A 89 -4.69 -20.47 -23.70
CA PRO A 89 -3.34 -20.73 -23.18
C PRO A 89 -2.50 -19.51 -22.76
N LEU A 90 -2.63 -18.37 -23.44
CA LEU A 90 -1.81 -17.18 -23.17
C LEU A 90 -2.25 -16.35 -21.96
N ILE A 91 -3.50 -16.49 -21.49
CA ILE A 91 -4.01 -15.76 -20.31
C ILE A 91 -4.08 -16.61 -19.05
N ARG A 92 -3.86 -17.93 -19.17
CA ARG A 92 -3.83 -18.83 -18.03
C ARG A 92 -2.63 -18.54 -17.14
N THR A 93 -2.86 -18.59 -15.83
CA THR A 93 -1.85 -18.31 -14.81
C THR A 93 -1.16 -19.61 -14.34
N GLY A 94 0.10 -19.51 -13.90
CA GLY A 94 0.88 -20.63 -13.39
C GLY A 94 2.21 -20.85 -14.12
N PRO A 95 3.16 -21.59 -13.51
CA PRO A 95 4.51 -21.78 -14.06
C PRO A 95 4.51 -22.52 -15.40
N TYR A 96 3.62 -23.50 -15.57
CA TYR A 96 3.44 -24.22 -16.83
C TYR A 96 3.08 -23.30 -17.99
N TRP A 97 2.05 -22.46 -17.83
CA TRP A 97 1.59 -21.54 -18.88
C TRP A 97 2.59 -20.42 -19.19
N LYS A 98 3.37 -19.99 -18.18
CA LYS A 98 4.53 -19.10 -18.42
C LYS A 98 5.60 -19.79 -19.29
N LYS A 99 5.92 -21.06 -19.01
CA LYS A 99 6.86 -21.86 -19.84
C LYS A 99 6.31 -22.08 -21.25
N PHE A 100 5.02 -22.41 -21.38
CA PHE A 100 4.32 -22.51 -22.67
C PHE A 100 4.48 -21.25 -23.51
N LYS A 101 4.20 -20.05 -22.96
CA LYS A 101 4.34 -18.78 -23.68
C LYS A 101 5.78 -18.54 -24.13
N ALA A 102 6.77 -18.85 -23.29
CA ALA A 102 8.18 -18.74 -23.63
C ALA A 102 8.56 -19.70 -24.78
N ASN A 103 8.21 -20.98 -24.66
CA ASN A 103 8.47 -22.01 -25.67
C ASN A 103 7.80 -21.67 -27.01
N PHE A 104 6.57 -21.16 -26.99
CA PHE A 104 5.85 -20.71 -28.18
C PHE A 104 6.58 -19.59 -28.91
N CYS A 105 7.07 -18.58 -28.17
CA CYS A 105 7.84 -17.49 -28.74
C CYS A 105 9.19 -17.97 -29.31
N GLU A 106 9.86 -18.87 -28.59
CA GLU A 106 11.15 -19.44 -29.02
C GLU A 106 11.02 -20.31 -30.26
N PHE A 107 9.98 -21.15 -30.34
CA PHE A 107 9.72 -22.01 -31.51
C PHE A 107 9.67 -21.19 -32.81
N ILE A 108 8.96 -20.05 -32.80
CA ILE A 108 8.85 -19.16 -33.96
C ILE A 108 10.23 -18.60 -34.35
N ALA A 109 11.02 -18.18 -33.37
CA ALA A 109 12.36 -17.67 -33.61
C ALA A 109 13.28 -18.74 -34.21
N VAL A 110 13.28 -19.95 -33.65
CA VAL A 110 14.09 -21.08 -34.12
C VAL A 110 13.65 -21.53 -35.52
N LEU A 111 12.34 -21.57 -35.80
CA LEU A 111 11.80 -21.90 -37.13
C LEU A 111 12.36 -20.99 -38.22
N VAL A 112 12.31 -19.67 -38.00
CA VAL A 112 12.84 -18.68 -38.96
C VAL A 112 14.35 -18.82 -39.13
N GLN A 113 15.08 -19.00 -38.03
CA GLN A 113 16.54 -19.15 -38.06
C GLN A 113 16.99 -20.41 -38.81
N GLN A 114 16.32 -21.55 -38.63
CA GLN A 114 16.69 -22.78 -39.35
C GLN A 114 16.28 -22.72 -40.84
N CYS A 115 15.22 -21.97 -41.18
CA CYS A 115 14.79 -21.77 -42.56
C CYS A 115 15.62 -20.74 -43.34
N GLN A 116 16.50 -19.97 -42.69
CA GLN A 116 17.14 -18.75 -43.23
C GLN A 116 18.00 -18.93 -44.48
N CYS A 117 18.45 -20.16 -44.78
CA CYS A 117 19.33 -20.43 -45.92
C CYS A 117 18.56 -20.56 -47.25
N ASN A 118 17.43 -21.29 -47.23
CA ASN A 118 16.71 -21.70 -48.44
C ASN A 118 15.18 -21.55 -48.30
N ILE A 119 14.55 -22.25 -47.35
CA ILE A 119 13.07 -22.36 -47.24
C ILE A 119 12.41 -21.00 -47.05
N LEU A 120 13.07 -20.07 -46.35
CA LEU A 120 12.54 -18.73 -46.10
C LEU A 120 12.18 -17.97 -47.39
N TYR A 121 12.86 -18.25 -48.51
CA TYR A 121 12.70 -17.54 -49.79
C TYR A 121 11.96 -18.34 -50.86
N ASP A 122 11.26 -19.41 -50.50
CA ASP A 122 10.57 -20.28 -51.46
C ASP A 122 9.22 -19.72 -51.97
N SER A 123 8.88 -18.50 -51.54
CA SER A 123 7.64 -17.78 -51.85
C SER A 123 6.35 -18.50 -51.47
N TYR A 124 6.43 -19.55 -50.65
CA TYR A 124 5.28 -20.38 -50.26
C TYR A 124 5.06 -20.37 -48.75
N LEU A 125 6.04 -20.82 -47.94
CA LEU A 125 5.86 -20.99 -46.49
C LEU A 125 5.49 -19.68 -45.78
N MET A 126 6.36 -18.66 -45.91
CA MET A 126 6.20 -17.41 -45.17
C MET A 126 4.97 -16.62 -45.64
N ASN A 127 4.65 -16.66 -46.93
CA ASN A 127 3.45 -16.03 -47.48
C ASN A 127 2.18 -16.66 -46.89
N ALA A 128 2.15 -17.99 -46.73
CA ALA A 128 1.03 -18.69 -46.10
C ALA A 128 0.91 -18.35 -44.61
N ILE A 129 2.02 -18.37 -43.86
CA ILE A 129 2.03 -18.05 -42.43
C ILE A 129 1.63 -16.59 -42.19
N ILE A 130 2.22 -15.64 -42.91
CA ILE A 130 1.91 -14.20 -42.75
C ILE A 130 0.44 -13.95 -43.08
N SER A 131 -0.09 -14.55 -44.15
CA SER A 131 -1.52 -14.49 -44.48
C SER A 131 -2.39 -15.04 -43.35
N LEU A 132 -2.08 -16.24 -42.84
CA LEU A 132 -2.83 -16.87 -41.76
C LEU A 132 -2.84 -16.01 -40.49
N LEU A 133 -1.66 -15.55 -40.05
CA LEU A 133 -1.54 -14.78 -38.82
C LEU A 133 -2.24 -13.42 -38.94
N THR A 134 -2.18 -12.79 -40.11
CA THR A 134 -2.90 -11.54 -40.38
C THR A 134 -4.41 -11.77 -40.31
N ASP A 135 -4.92 -12.84 -40.94
CA ASP A 135 -6.35 -13.17 -40.92
C ASP A 135 -6.84 -13.52 -39.50
N LEU A 136 -6.05 -14.28 -38.73
CA LEU A 136 -6.34 -14.58 -37.32
C LEU A 136 -6.31 -13.32 -36.44
N ALA A 137 -5.39 -12.38 -36.71
CA ALA A 137 -5.26 -11.12 -35.98
C ALA A 137 -6.42 -10.15 -36.27
N ASP A 138 -7.16 -10.36 -37.34
CA ASP A 138 -8.38 -9.60 -37.65
C ASP A 138 -9.66 -10.26 -37.10
N SER A 139 -9.54 -11.43 -36.46
CA SER A 139 -10.67 -12.13 -35.88
C SER A 139 -11.28 -11.38 -34.70
N MET A 140 -12.61 -11.46 -34.56
CA MET A 140 -13.34 -10.98 -33.39
C MET A 140 -13.05 -11.81 -32.13
N VAL A 141 -12.65 -13.09 -32.29
CA VAL A 141 -12.30 -13.97 -31.18
C VAL A 141 -10.99 -13.53 -30.56
N ARG A 142 -11.04 -13.12 -29.28
CA ARG A 142 -9.87 -12.64 -28.54
C ARG A 142 -8.70 -13.63 -28.55
N ALA A 143 -8.99 -14.92 -28.39
CA ALA A 143 -7.98 -15.97 -28.30
C ALA A 143 -7.14 -16.09 -29.58
N PHE A 144 -7.79 -16.11 -30.75
CA PHE A 144 -7.10 -16.07 -32.05
C PHE A 144 -6.33 -14.77 -32.21
N ARG A 145 -6.99 -13.63 -31.98
CA ARG A 145 -6.41 -12.31 -32.19
C ARG A 145 -5.15 -12.08 -31.35
N HIS A 146 -5.19 -12.45 -30.06
CA HIS A 146 -4.05 -12.29 -29.17
C HIS A 146 -2.91 -13.24 -29.56
N THR A 147 -3.21 -14.52 -29.80
CA THR A 147 -2.19 -15.53 -30.10
C THR A 147 -1.50 -15.27 -31.43
N SER A 148 -2.26 -14.93 -32.48
CA SER A 148 -1.69 -14.61 -33.78
C SER A 148 -0.92 -13.30 -33.77
N THR A 149 -1.36 -12.28 -33.02
CA THR A 149 -0.61 -11.03 -32.88
C THR A 149 0.74 -11.30 -32.22
N LEU A 150 0.77 -12.04 -31.10
CA LEU A 150 2.04 -12.42 -30.45
C LEU A 150 2.94 -13.18 -31.42
N ALA A 151 2.39 -14.15 -32.16
CA ALA A 151 3.14 -14.92 -33.13
C ALA A 151 3.72 -14.04 -34.25
N ALA A 152 2.91 -13.13 -34.79
CA ALA A 152 3.31 -12.20 -35.86
C ALA A 152 4.39 -11.22 -35.38
N MET A 153 4.30 -10.70 -34.15
CA MET A 153 5.33 -9.81 -33.61
C MET A 153 6.66 -10.56 -33.43
N LYS A 154 6.63 -11.79 -32.87
CA LYS A 154 7.83 -12.64 -32.72
C LYS A 154 8.42 -13.08 -34.07
N LEU A 155 7.56 -13.35 -35.05
CA LEU A 155 7.94 -13.65 -36.42
C LEU A 155 8.70 -12.46 -37.03
N LEU A 156 8.19 -11.24 -36.87
CA LEU A 156 8.87 -10.03 -37.34
C LEU A 156 10.21 -9.82 -36.62
N THR A 157 10.28 -10.03 -35.31
CA THR A 157 11.55 -9.99 -34.55
C THR A 157 12.60 -10.95 -35.12
N ALA A 158 12.20 -12.18 -35.44
CA ALA A 158 13.10 -13.18 -36.02
C ALA A 158 13.54 -12.80 -37.45
N ILE A 159 12.64 -12.27 -38.27
CA ILE A 159 12.94 -11.79 -39.62
C ILE A 159 13.91 -10.60 -39.59
N VAL A 160 13.76 -9.66 -38.64
CA VAL A 160 14.71 -8.56 -38.43
C VAL A 160 16.11 -9.09 -38.11
N SER A 161 16.22 -10.15 -37.31
CA SER A 161 17.51 -10.78 -37.02
C SER A 161 18.15 -11.38 -38.29
N VAL A 162 17.36 -12.05 -39.13
CA VAL A 162 17.85 -12.57 -40.43
C VAL A 162 18.28 -11.44 -41.36
N HIS A 163 17.51 -10.34 -41.42
CA HIS A 163 17.87 -9.14 -42.19
C HIS A 163 19.26 -8.63 -41.82
N LEU A 164 19.53 -8.44 -40.52
CA LEU A 164 20.81 -7.95 -40.04
C LEU A 164 21.97 -8.90 -40.39
N ASN A 165 21.76 -10.21 -40.27
CA ASN A 165 22.76 -11.21 -40.66
C ASN A 165 23.05 -11.17 -42.18
N LEU A 166 22.02 -11.04 -43.01
CA LEU A 166 22.17 -10.92 -44.47
C LEU A 166 22.88 -9.64 -44.86
N ASP A 167 22.57 -8.53 -44.20
CA ASP A 167 23.19 -7.23 -44.49
C ASP A 167 24.70 -7.23 -44.18
N VAL A 168 25.08 -7.84 -43.04
CA VAL A 168 26.49 -8.10 -42.71
C VAL A 168 27.16 -8.98 -43.79
N ASN A 169 26.49 -10.05 -44.22
CA ASN A 169 27.01 -10.94 -45.26
C ASN A 169 27.15 -10.24 -46.62
N LYS A 170 26.22 -9.35 -46.97
CA LYS A 170 26.30 -8.50 -48.17
C LYS A 170 27.49 -7.55 -48.09
N HIS A 171 27.67 -6.86 -46.96
CA HIS A 171 28.81 -5.97 -46.75
C HIS A 171 30.15 -6.70 -46.81
N ASN A 172 30.23 -7.90 -46.23
CA ASN A 172 31.42 -8.76 -46.32
C ASN A 172 31.71 -9.17 -47.77
N ALA A 173 30.68 -9.59 -48.52
CA ALA A 173 30.82 -9.93 -49.94
C ALA A 173 31.26 -8.72 -50.78
N GLN A 174 30.72 -7.53 -50.50
CA GLN A 174 31.09 -6.28 -51.16
C GLN A 174 32.57 -5.92 -50.92
N ARG A 175 33.03 -6.01 -49.66
CA ARG A 175 34.44 -5.75 -49.32
C ARG A 175 35.39 -6.74 -50.02
N LEU A 176 35.03 -8.03 -50.04
CA LEU A 176 35.81 -9.05 -50.74
C LEU A 176 35.87 -8.79 -52.25
N TYR A 177 34.76 -8.36 -52.85
CA TYR A 177 34.70 -7.98 -54.26
C TYR A 177 35.64 -6.81 -54.57
N GLU A 178 35.64 -5.76 -53.73
CA GLU A 178 36.52 -4.59 -53.91
C GLU A 178 38.00 -4.92 -53.75
N VAL A 179 38.36 -5.80 -52.80
CA VAL A 179 39.74 -6.27 -52.62
C VAL A 179 40.20 -7.08 -53.82
N GLU A 180 39.38 -8.02 -54.31
CA GLU A 180 39.75 -8.86 -55.45
C GLU A 180 39.83 -8.04 -56.75
N LYS A 181 39.02 -6.98 -56.87
CA LYS A 181 39.05 -6.05 -58.02
C LYS A 181 40.37 -5.27 -58.11
N LYS A 182 41.03 -5.01 -56.97
CA LYS A 182 42.31 -4.28 -56.89
C LYS A 182 43.53 -5.17 -57.14
N ARG A 183 43.40 -6.50 -57.24
CA ARG A 183 44.52 -7.42 -57.51
C ARG A 183 44.87 -7.47 -59.00
N ILE A 184 46.16 -7.63 -59.32
CA ILE A 184 46.68 -7.69 -60.70
C ILE A 184 45.99 -8.81 -61.48
N SER A 185 45.49 -8.46 -62.67
CA SER A 185 44.50 -9.23 -63.42
C SER A 185 45.07 -10.52 -64.03
N GLY A 186 44.39 -11.65 -63.79
CA GLY A 186 44.56 -12.93 -64.48
C GLY A 186 43.20 -13.62 -64.65
N LYS A 187 43.10 -14.63 -65.54
CA LYS A 187 41.83 -15.34 -65.84
C LYS A 187 41.12 -15.90 -64.59
N ARG A 188 41.86 -16.30 -63.56
CA ARG A 188 41.33 -16.82 -62.28
C ARG A 188 40.73 -15.73 -61.39
N THR A 189 41.24 -14.50 -61.49
CA THR A 189 40.76 -13.30 -60.78
C THR A 189 39.38 -12.89 -61.32
N ASN A 190 39.17 -12.95 -62.65
CA ASN A 190 37.88 -12.61 -63.27
C ASN A 190 36.75 -13.57 -62.89
N TYR A 191 37.00 -14.89 -62.88
CA TYR A 191 35.99 -15.88 -62.45
C TYR A 191 35.57 -15.69 -60.99
N ARG A 192 36.52 -15.36 -60.11
CA ARG A 192 36.25 -15.10 -58.69
C ARG A 192 35.45 -13.82 -58.49
N LEU A 193 35.72 -12.78 -59.30
CA LEU A 193 34.93 -11.55 -59.32
C LEU A 193 33.49 -11.80 -59.74
N ASP A 194 33.26 -12.58 -60.81
CA ASP A 194 31.92 -12.95 -61.25
C ASP A 194 31.16 -13.74 -60.18
N GLN A 195 31.84 -14.64 -59.46
CA GLN A 195 31.24 -15.40 -58.36
C GLN A 195 30.83 -14.51 -57.18
N LEU A 196 31.68 -13.54 -56.82
CA LEU A 196 31.39 -12.58 -55.76
C LEU A 196 30.26 -11.62 -56.16
N ASP A 197 30.20 -11.18 -57.41
CA ASP A 197 29.11 -10.36 -57.92
C ASP A 197 27.76 -11.10 -57.91
N ARG A 198 27.75 -12.39 -58.29
CA ARG A 198 26.54 -13.23 -58.20
C ARG A 198 26.06 -13.37 -56.75
N LYS A 199 26.96 -13.65 -55.81
CA LYS A 199 26.61 -13.75 -54.38
C LYS A 199 26.08 -12.43 -53.82
N ARG A 200 26.65 -11.30 -54.23
CA ARG A 200 26.16 -9.97 -53.84
C ARG A 200 24.73 -9.73 -54.32
N LYS A 201 24.46 -10.00 -55.61
CA LYS A 201 23.11 -9.88 -56.19
C LYS A 201 22.11 -10.83 -55.52
N GLU A 202 22.54 -12.03 -55.15
CA GLU A 202 21.74 -12.98 -54.38
C GLU A 202 21.36 -12.41 -53.00
N TYR A 203 22.32 -11.85 -52.26
CA TYR A 203 22.03 -11.22 -50.96
C TYR A 203 21.13 -9.98 -51.12
N GLU A 204 21.30 -9.19 -52.17
CA GLU A 204 20.41 -8.05 -52.47
C GLU A 204 18.97 -8.49 -52.72
N HIS A 205 18.77 -9.55 -53.50
CA HIS A 205 17.44 -10.11 -53.73
C HIS A 205 16.82 -10.69 -52.45
N LYS A 206 17.60 -11.45 -51.66
CA LYS A 206 17.16 -12.00 -50.37
C LYS A 206 16.76 -10.89 -49.37
N LEU A 207 17.52 -9.80 -49.32
CA LEU A 207 17.17 -8.64 -48.47
C LEU A 207 15.86 -7.98 -48.90
N LEU A 208 15.60 -7.87 -50.21
CA LEU A 208 14.35 -7.32 -50.72
C LEU A 208 13.14 -8.16 -50.31
N GLU A 209 13.23 -9.49 -50.42
CA GLU A 209 12.18 -10.41 -49.98
C GLU A 209 11.93 -10.29 -48.47
N ILE A 210 13.00 -10.19 -47.66
CA ILE A 210 12.90 -10.01 -46.22
C ILE A 210 12.23 -8.67 -45.86
N GLN A 211 12.58 -7.59 -46.55
CA GLN A 211 11.93 -6.29 -46.38
C GLN A 211 10.44 -6.35 -46.76
N ASN A 212 10.06 -7.10 -47.79
CA ASN A 212 8.66 -7.30 -48.16
C ASN A 212 7.89 -8.03 -47.05
N MET A 213 8.46 -9.09 -46.48
CA MET A 213 7.86 -9.81 -45.35
C MET A 213 7.72 -8.90 -44.11
N MET A 214 8.77 -8.12 -43.80
CA MET A 214 8.72 -7.15 -42.70
C MET A 214 7.57 -6.16 -42.88
N ASN A 215 7.46 -5.57 -44.07
CA ASN A 215 6.40 -4.63 -44.41
C ASN A 215 5.01 -5.27 -44.36
N ALA A 216 4.87 -6.51 -44.82
CA ALA A 216 3.61 -7.24 -44.80
C ALA A 216 3.12 -7.47 -43.37
N ILE A 217 3.99 -7.92 -42.46
CA ILE A 217 3.63 -8.14 -41.06
C ILE A 217 3.35 -6.80 -40.35
N PHE A 218 4.18 -5.80 -40.57
CA PHE A 218 4.01 -4.48 -39.94
C PHE A 218 2.69 -3.82 -40.36
N LYS A 219 2.42 -3.75 -41.67
CA LYS A 219 1.18 -3.12 -42.18
C LYS A 219 -0.06 -3.98 -41.96
N GLY A 220 0.06 -5.29 -42.12
CA GLY A 220 -1.07 -6.22 -42.01
C GLY A 220 -1.49 -6.47 -40.56
N THR A 221 -0.54 -6.56 -39.63
CA THR A 221 -0.83 -6.92 -38.23
C THR A 221 -0.56 -5.76 -37.25
N PHE A 222 0.67 -5.24 -37.19
CA PHE A 222 1.04 -4.27 -36.15
C PHE A 222 0.16 -3.00 -36.19
N LEU A 223 -0.01 -2.39 -37.37
CA LEU A 223 -0.79 -1.15 -37.52
C LEU A 223 -2.26 -1.28 -37.11
N ASN A 224 -2.83 -2.49 -37.19
CA ASN A 224 -4.19 -2.73 -36.79
C ASN A 224 -4.30 -3.05 -35.29
N ARG A 225 -3.26 -3.64 -34.70
CA ARG A 225 -3.28 -4.23 -33.35
C ARG A 225 -2.62 -3.41 -32.26
N TYR A 226 -1.75 -2.46 -32.57
CA TYR A 226 -1.16 -1.58 -31.54
C TYR A 226 -2.22 -0.73 -30.81
N CYS A 227 -3.37 -0.49 -31.44
CA CYS A 227 -4.56 0.17 -30.88
C CYS A 227 -5.73 -0.81 -30.65
N ASP A 228 -5.47 -2.09 -30.39
CA ASP A 228 -6.53 -3.07 -30.08
C ASP A 228 -7.36 -2.66 -28.85
N VAL A 229 -8.61 -3.10 -28.76
CA VAL A 229 -9.44 -2.91 -27.56
C VAL A 229 -8.85 -3.62 -26.34
N ILE A 230 -8.11 -4.72 -26.58
CA ILE A 230 -7.49 -5.56 -25.55
C ILE A 230 -6.11 -5.03 -25.15
N PRO A 231 -5.88 -4.65 -23.88
CA PRO A 231 -4.62 -4.02 -23.45
C PRO A 231 -3.38 -4.91 -23.60
N GLU A 232 -3.48 -6.21 -23.35
CA GLU A 232 -2.36 -7.15 -23.42
C GLU A 232 -1.82 -7.28 -24.86
N ILE A 233 -2.71 -7.13 -25.86
CA ILE A 233 -2.33 -7.11 -27.28
C ILE A 233 -1.57 -5.83 -27.60
N ARG A 234 -2.07 -4.67 -27.16
CA ARG A 234 -1.38 -3.38 -27.34
C ARG A 234 0.01 -3.39 -26.68
N ALA A 235 0.10 -3.90 -25.46
CA ALA A 235 1.37 -4.04 -24.74
C ALA A 235 2.36 -4.94 -25.49
N THR A 236 1.90 -6.09 -26.01
CA THR A 236 2.73 -7.01 -26.82
C THR A 236 3.28 -6.33 -28.08
N CYS A 237 2.45 -5.58 -28.79
CA CYS A 237 2.90 -4.82 -29.96
C CYS A 237 3.97 -3.79 -29.61
N ILE A 238 3.78 -3.02 -28.53
CA ILE A 238 4.71 -1.97 -28.11
C ILE A 238 6.03 -2.54 -27.56
N GLU A 239 5.98 -3.65 -26.83
CA GLU A 239 7.16 -4.35 -26.34
C GLU A 239 8.08 -4.80 -27.48
N GLU A 240 7.51 -5.49 -28.48
CA GLU A 240 8.29 -5.96 -29.63
C GLU A 240 8.76 -4.79 -30.51
N PHE A 241 7.94 -3.76 -30.67
CA PHE A 241 8.32 -2.55 -31.39
C PHE A 241 9.51 -1.83 -30.75
N GLY A 242 9.54 -1.70 -29.41
CA GLY A 242 10.72 -1.20 -28.69
C GLY A 242 11.97 -2.05 -28.91
N SER A 243 11.81 -3.37 -28.97
CA SER A 243 12.90 -4.31 -29.30
C SER A 243 13.44 -4.11 -30.73
N TRP A 244 12.57 -3.88 -31.72
CA TRP A 244 12.99 -3.64 -33.10
C TRP A 244 13.75 -2.33 -33.24
N ILE A 245 13.33 -1.26 -32.57
CA ILE A 245 14.05 0.02 -32.56
C ILE A 245 15.46 -0.16 -31.98
N LYS A 246 15.58 -0.90 -30.88
CA LYS A 246 16.88 -1.18 -30.25
C LYS A 246 17.80 -2.03 -31.14
N THR A 247 17.23 -2.99 -31.85
CA THR A 247 17.96 -4.00 -32.62
C THR A 247 18.34 -3.49 -34.02
N TYR A 248 17.44 -2.76 -34.69
CA TYR A 248 17.67 -2.20 -36.02
C TYR A 248 17.26 -0.71 -36.11
N PRO A 249 18.00 0.19 -35.44
CA PRO A 249 17.66 1.61 -35.36
C PRO A 249 17.65 2.30 -36.74
N ASP A 250 18.48 1.89 -37.69
CA ASP A 250 18.51 2.54 -39.01
C ASP A 250 17.19 2.43 -39.78
N ALA A 251 16.42 1.35 -39.56
CA ALA A 251 15.09 1.21 -40.15
C ALA A 251 13.97 1.81 -39.28
N PHE A 252 14.02 1.58 -37.96
CA PHE A 252 12.87 1.85 -37.07
C PHE A 252 13.01 3.12 -36.22
N LEU A 253 14.22 3.64 -35.99
CA LEU A 253 14.44 4.85 -35.18
C LEU A 253 14.28 6.12 -36.03
N ASN A 254 13.04 6.43 -36.40
CA ASN A 254 12.68 7.67 -37.08
C ASN A 254 11.25 8.09 -36.72
N ASP A 255 10.91 9.34 -37.02
CA ASP A 255 9.65 9.97 -36.57
C ASP A 255 8.39 9.27 -37.08
N ASN A 256 8.46 8.62 -38.24
CA ASN A 256 7.31 7.88 -38.80
C ASN A 256 6.91 6.70 -37.92
N TYR A 257 7.87 6.13 -37.19
CA TYR A 257 7.70 4.98 -36.31
C TYR A 257 7.59 5.43 -34.84
N LEU A 258 8.43 6.35 -34.37
CA LEU A 258 8.45 6.78 -32.97
C LEU A 258 7.12 7.35 -32.45
N LYS A 259 6.30 7.93 -33.35
CA LYS A 259 4.96 8.42 -33.01
C LYS A 259 4.08 7.36 -32.33
N TYR A 260 4.26 6.07 -32.67
CA TYR A 260 3.46 5.00 -32.08
C TYR A 260 3.74 4.85 -30.57
N ILE A 261 5.02 4.81 -30.16
CA ILE A 261 5.37 4.81 -28.73
C ILE A 261 4.89 6.09 -28.07
N GLY A 262 5.07 7.24 -28.72
CA GLY A 262 4.65 8.54 -28.18
C GLY A 262 3.15 8.60 -27.88
N TRP A 263 2.30 8.08 -28.76
CA TRP A 263 0.86 8.00 -28.54
C TRP A 263 0.50 7.02 -27.42
N MET A 264 1.19 5.87 -27.36
CA MET A 264 0.90 4.85 -26.36
C MET A 264 1.35 5.23 -24.92
N LEU A 265 2.15 6.29 -24.74
CA LEU A 265 2.38 6.91 -23.42
C LEU A 265 1.09 7.47 -22.79
N TYR A 266 0.04 7.73 -23.58
CA TYR A 266 -1.27 8.22 -23.13
C TYR A 266 -2.31 7.10 -22.98
N ASP A 267 -1.92 5.84 -23.14
CA ASP A 267 -2.83 4.71 -22.98
C ASP A 267 -3.46 4.72 -21.58
N LYS A 268 -4.73 4.31 -21.48
CA LYS A 268 -5.44 4.25 -20.20
C LYS A 268 -4.90 3.15 -19.28
N GLN A 269 -4.29 2.11 -19.84
CA GLN A 269 -3.82 0.93 -19.13
C GLN A 269 -2.34 1.02 -18.79
N ALA A 270 -2.01 0.70 -17.54
CA ALA A 270 -0.66 0.84 -17.00
C ALA A 270 0.36 -0.04 -17.72
N GLU A 271 0.01 -1.29 -18.03
CA GLU A 271 0.90 -2.24 -18.70
C GLU A 271 1.40 -1.71 -20.05
N VAL A 272 0.54 -1.03 -20.82
CA VAL A 272 0.92 -0.47 -22.12
C VAL A 272 1.89 0.71 -21.95
N ARG A 273 1.59 1.63 -21.01
CA ARG A 273 2.48 2.75 -20.67
C ARG A 273 3.84 2.25 -20.16
N LEU A 274 3.85 1.19 -19.37
CA LEU A 274 5.06 0.53 -18.87
C LEU A 274 5.94 0.02 -20.03
N LYS A 275 5.36 -0.68 -21.00
CA LYS A 275 6.12 -1.15 -22.19
C LYS A 275 6.70 0.01 -23.01
N CYS A 276 5.99 1.13 -23.10
CA CYS A 276 6.51 2.34 -23.76
C CYS A 276 7.78 2.85 -23.06
N LEU A 277 7.72 3.01 -21.73
CA LEU A 277 8.84 3.51 -20.94
C LEU A 277 10.05 2.58 -21.02
N LEU A 278 9.86 1.26 -20.90
CA LEU A 278 10.93 0.27 -21.03
C LEU A 278 11.57 0.29 -22.43
N GLY A 279 10.76 0.43 -23.48
CA GLY A 279 11.24 0.60 -24.85
C GLY A 279 12.12 1.85 -25.00
N LEU A 280 11.66 2.99 -24.46
CA LEU A 280 12.41 4.25 -24.48
C LEU A 280 13.71 4.16 -23.67
N GLN A 281 13.71 3.54 -22.49
CA GLN A 281 14.93 3.32 -21.70
C GLN A 281 15.98 2.52 -22.51
N GLY A 282 15.53 1.53 -23.30
CA GLY A 282 16.39 0.77 -24.20
C GLY A 282 17.06 1.61 -25.30
N ILE A 283 16.48 2.76 -25.65
CA ILE A 283 17.01 3.72 -26.63
C ILE A 283 17.94 4.71 -25.93
N TYR A 284 17.48 5.40 -24.87
CA TYR A 284 18.24 6.43 -24.16
C TYR A 284 19.47 5.89 -23.42
N SER A 285 19.49 4.60 -23.06
CA SER A 285 20.68 3.96 -22.52
C SER A 285 21.86 3.91 -23.51
N ARG A 286 21.61 4.14 -24.82
CA ARG A 286 22.64 4.17 -25.86
C ARG A 286 22.88 5.61 -26.33
N ARG A 287 23.94 6.26 -25.83
CA ARG A 287 24.30 7.65 -26.15
C ARG A 287 24.34 7.95 -27.66
N GLU A 288 24.81 7.00 -28.47
CA GLU A 288 24.88 7.12 -29.94
C GLU A 288 23.52 7.34 -30.63
N LEU A 289 22.41 6.92 -29.99
CA LEU A 289 21.07 7.01 -30.56
C LEU A 289 20.31 8.26 -30.11
N VAL A 290 20.78 8.96 -29.07
CA VAL A 290 20.06 10.05 -28.41
C VAL A 290 19.83 11.24 -29.35
N SER A 291 20.81 11.58 -30.20
CA SER A 291 20.69 12.67 -31.19
C SER A 291 19.58 12.47 -32.23
N ARG A 292 19.08 11.24 -32.39
CA ARG A 292 17.93 10.93 -33.27
C ARG A 292 16.59 11.06 -32.55
N MET A 293 16.60 11.37 -31.26
CA MET A 293 15.40 11.47 -30.42
C MET A 293 14.94 12.92 -30.22
N ASP A 294 15.72 13.95 -30.58
CA ASP A 294 15.43 15.37 -30.26
C ASP A 294 13.98 15.81 -30.55
N LEU A 295 13.43 15.48 -31.72
CA LEU A 295 12.04 15.81 -32.07
C LEU A 295 11.02 15.03 -31.21
N PHE A 296 11.31 13.77 -30.92
CA PHE A 296 10.46 12.97 -30.02
C PHE A 296 10.52 13.53 -28.60
N THR A 297 11.72 13.79 -28.10
CA THR A 297 11.99 14.32 -26.76
C THR A 297 11.28 15.64 -26.56
N SER A 298 11.53 16.62 -27.44
CA SER A 298 10.88 17.94 -27.35
C SER A 298 9.35 17.85 -27.35
N ARG A 299 8.76 16.90 -28.09
CA ARG A 299 7.31 16.73 -28.18
C ARG A 299 6.68 16.02 -26.97
N PHE A 300 7.37 15.04 -26.38
CA PHE A 300 6.81 14.16 -25.36
C PHE A 300 7.45 14.32 -23.97
N LYS A 301 8.43 15.22 -23.80
CA LYS A 301 9.12 15.50 -22.53
C LYS A 301 8.14 15.71 -21.40
N ASP A 302 7.22 16.67 -21.54
CA ASP A 302 6.27 17.04 -20.48
C ASP A 302 5.39 15.86 -20.07
N ARG A 303 5.04 15.00 -21.03
CA ARG A 303 4.31 13.77 -20.73
C ARG A 303 5.17 12.84 -19.87
N ILE A 304 6.43 12.61 -20.24
CA ILE A 304 7.33 11.72 -19.47
C ILE A 304 7.60 12.30 -18.08
N VAL A 305 7.83 13.62 -17.96
CA VAL A 305 8.02 14.33 -16.68
C VAL A 305 6.77 14.24 -15.78
N SER A 306 5.57 14.13 -16.35
CA SER A 306 4.34 13.92 -15.57
C SER A 306 4.14 12.48 -15.07
N MET A 307 4.82 11.48 -15.67
CA MET A 307 4.57 10.07 -15.38
C MET A 307 5.09 9.54 -14.03
N PRO A 308 6.03 10.19 -13.31
CA PRO A 308 6.25 9.90 -11.89
C PRO A 308 4.99 10.11 -11.00
N LEU A 309 3.98 10.86 -11.46
CA LEU A 309 2.65 10.97 -10.82
C LEU A 309 1.62 9.97 -11.39
N ASP A 310 2.06 8.95 -12.12
CA ASP A 310 1.15 7.94 -12.65
C ASP A 310 0.43 7.19 -11.52
N LYS A 311 -0.84 6.81 -11.75
CA LYS A 311 -1.65 6.06 -10.80
C LYS A 311 -1.06 4.68 -10.51
N ASP A 312 -0.33 4.12 -11.46
CA ASP A 312 0.40 2.87 -11.30
C ASP A 312 1.83 3.13 -10.85
N HIS A 313 2.19 2.55 -9.70
CA HIS A 313 3.48 2.77 -9.06
C HIS A 313 4.66 2.25 -9.88
N GLU A 314 4.51 1.17 -10.64
CA GLU A 314 5.60 0.63 -11.46
C GLU A 314 5.86 1.53 -12.66
N VAL A 315 4.81 2.05 -13.30
CA VAL A 315 4.94 3.07 -14.36
C VAL A 315 5.67 4.31 -13.84
N ALA A 316 5.32 4.80 -12.65
CA ALA A 316 5.97 5.96 -12.04
C ALA A 316 7.47 5.73 -11.81
N VAL A 317 7.86 4.56 -11.29
CA VAL A 317 9.27 4.19 -11.08
C VAL A 317 10.03 4.14 -12.41
N GLN A 318 9.46 3.51 -13.43
CA GLN A 318 10.13 3.42 -14.74
C GLN A 318 10.20 4.78 -15.46
N ALA A 319 9.28 5.69 -15.19
CA ALA A 319 9.34 7.06 -15.69
C ALA A 319 10.51 7.82 -15.04
N MET A 320 10.67 7.73 -13.72
CA MET A 320 11.82 8.32 -13.00
C MET A 320 13.16 7.77 -13.53
N LYS A 321 13.25 6.45 -13.74
CA LYS A 321 14.45 5.81 -14.33
C LYS A 321 14.72 6.28 -15.77
N LEU A 322 13.68 6.49 -16.58
CA LEU A 322 13.83 7.03 -17.93
C LEU A 322 14.33 8.48 -17.89
N LEU A 323 13.77 9.32 -17.02
CA LEU A 323 14.18 10.72 -16.86
C LEU A 323 15.65 10.83 -16.44
N MET A 324 16.12 9.92 -15.59
CA MET A 324 17.55 9.83 -15.26
C MET A 324 18.43 9.49 -16.47
N LEU A 325 17.97 8.68 -17.42
CA LEU A 325 18.72 8.40 -18.67
C LEU A 325 18.66 9.59 -19.64
N MET A 326 17.52 10.29 -19.69
CA MET A 326 17.34 11.51 -20.48
C MET A 326 18.18 12.69 -19.97
N ASN A 327 18.72 12.58 -18.75
CA ASN A 327 19.49 13.61 -18.07
C ASN A 327 20.90 13.87 -18.65
N CYS A 328 21.22 13.34 -19.84
CA CYS A 328 22.42 13.73 -20.57
C CYS A 328 22.05 14.90 -21.50
N GLU A 329 22.70 16.06 -21.37
CA GLU A 329 22.57 17.22 -22.29
C GLU A 329 21.32 18.10 -22.14
N ASP A 330 21.16 18.82 -21.00
CA ASP A 330 20.23 19.96 -20.82
C ASP A 330 18.73 19.76 -21.22
N VAL A 331 18.28 18.51 -21.42
CA VAL A 331 16.90 18.19 -21.81
C VAL A 331 15.87 18.59 -20.75
N LEU A 332 16.22 18.40 -19.48
CA LEU A 332 15.36 18.71 -18.34
C LEU A 332 15.67 20.12 -17.84
N SER A 333 14.62 20.95 -17.69
CA SER A 333 14.77 22.28 -17.11
C SER A 333 15.08 22.20 -15.61
N THR A 334 15.48 23.31 -15.00
CA THR A 334 15.66 23.40 -13.55
C THR A 334 14.35 23.13 -12.81
N GLU A 335 13.24 23.67 -13.31
CA GLU A 335 11.88 23.46 -12.77
C GLU A 335 11.45 21.98 -12.84
N ASP A 336 11.75 21.30 -13.96
CA ASP A 336 11.50 19.86 -14.10
C ASP A 336 12.27 19.10 -13.01
N CYS A 337 13.55 19.45 -12.79
CA CYS A 337 14.40 18.77 -11.82
C CYS A 337 13.94 19.01 -10.38
N GLU A 338 13.58 20.24 -10.04
CA GLU A 338 13.03 20.60 -8.72
C GLU A 338 11.80 19.75 -8.41
N THR A 339 10.87 19.65 -9.37
CA THR A 339 9.68 18.78 -9.25
C THR A 339 10.07 17.32 -9.04
N LEU A 340 11.07 16.82 -9.77
CA LEU A 340 11.53 15.43 -9.67
C LEU A 340 12.23 15.13 -8.33
N TYR A 341 12.94 16.10 -7.75
CA TYR A 341 13.57 15.91 -6.44
C TYR A 341 12.54 15.74 -5.32
N GLN A 342 11.35 16.34 -5.42
CA GLN A 342 10.31 16.22 -4.40
C GLN A 342 9.85 14.76 -4.20
N PHE A 343 10.02 13.88 -5.19
CA PHE A 343 9.67 12.47 -5.07
C PHE A 343 10.51 11.70 -4.05
N VAL A 344 11.62 12.25 -3.55
CA VAL A 344 12.34 11.67 -2.40
C VAL A 344 11.48 11.59 -1.13
N TYR A 345 10.34 12.27 -1.10
CA TYR A 345 9.40 12.27 0.02
C TYR A 345 8.16 11.38 -0.19
N THR A 346 8.02 10.74 -1.36
CA THR A 346 6.86 9.88 -1.62
C THR A 346 6.78 8.69 -0.64
N THR A 347 5.57 8.20 -0.38
CA THR A 347 5.33 7.05 0.50
C THR A 347 5.76 5.73 -0.17
N HIS A 348 5.72 5.66 -1.51
CA HIS A 348 6.13 4.47 -2.26
C HIS A 348 7.66 4.39 -2.39
N ARG A 349 8.31 3.64 -1.49
CA ARG A 349 9.79 3.55 -1.40
C ARG A 349 10.51 3.32 -2.74
N PRO A 350 10.10 2.41 -3.64
CA PRO A 350 10.82 2.23 -4.92
C PRO A 350 10.90 3.49 -5.78
N LEU A 351 9.88 4.35 -5.74
CA LEU A 351 9.90 5.63 -6.44
C LEU A 351 10.79 6.64 -5.69
N ALA A 352 10.69 6.66 -4.37
CA ALA A 352 11.51 7.50 -3.50
C ALA A 352 13.02 7.25 -3.69
N VAL A 353 13.42 5.97 -3.76
CA VAL A 353 14.80 5.54 -4.00
C VAL A 353 15.27 5.89 -5.42
N ALA A 354 14.40 5.74 -6.43
CA ALA A 354 14.73 6.16 -7.80
C ALA A 354 14.91 7.69 -7.90
N ALA A 355 14.09 8.46 -7.19
CA ALA A 355 14.25 9.90 -7.07
C ALA A 355 15.51 10.28 -6.27
N GLY A 356 15.84 9.51 -5.23
CA GLY A 356 17.06 9.66 -4.45
C GLY A 356 18.31 9.41 -5.28
N GLU A 357 18.30 8.41 -6.16
CA GLU A 357 19.35 8.17 -7.15
C GLU A 357 19.53 9.39 -8.08
N PHE A 358 18.42 9.92 -8.58
CA PHE A 358 18.40 11.10 -9.46
C PHE A 358 18.96 12.34 -8.75
N LEU A 359 18.49 12.62 -7.53
CA LEU A 359 18.99 13.70 -6.67
C LEU A 359 20.49 13.53 -6.38
N TYR A 360 20.91 12.32 -6.01
CA TYR A 360 22.31 12.03 -5.71
C TYR A 360 23.21 12.30 -6.91
N LYS A 361 22.85 11.77 -8.09
CA LYS A 361 23.65 11.93 -9.32
C LYS A 361 23.74 13.37 -9.79
N ARG A 362 22.67 14.16 -9.64
CA ARG A 362 22.58 15.50 -10.22
C ARG A 362 23.00 16.62 -9.27
N LEU A 363 22.62 16.54 -7.98
CA LEU A 363 22.86 17.61 -7.00
C LEU A 363 24.05 17.31 -6.07
N LEU A 364 24.21 16.05 -5.66
CA LEU A 364 25.16 15.69 -4.61
C LEU A 364 26.53 15.28 -5.20
N SER A 365 26.56 14.40 -6.20
CA SER A 365 27.80 13.97 -6.85
C SER A 365 28.27 15.01 -7.87
N ARG A 366 29.56 15.36 -7.83
CA ARG A 366 30.22 16.06 -8.94
C ARG A 366 30.62 15.01 -9.98
N GLU A 367 30.13 15.14 -11.21
CA GLU A 367 30.68 14.36 -12.33
C GLU A 367 32.18 14.67 -12.47
N GLY A 368 33.04 13.72 -12.10
CA GLY A 368 34.51 13.86 -12.17
C GLY A 368 35.33 13.07 -11.14
N ASP A 369 34.72 12.47 -10.11
CA ASP A 369 35.46 11.82 -9.00
C ASP A 369 35.95 10.39 -9.27
N GLU A 370 35.82 9.85 -10.49
CA GLU A 370 36.42 8.54 -10.79
C GLU A 370 37.89 8.59 -11.24
N GLU A 371 38.49 9.71 -11.70
CA GLU A 371 39.90 9.64 -12.18
C GLU A 371 40.84 10.85 -12.00
N VAL A 372 40.49 11.96 -11.35
CA VAL A 372 41.48 13.03 -11.10
C VAL A 372 41.44 13.50 -9.65
N GLN A 373 42.39 13.02 -8.84
CA GLN A 373 42.70 13.65 -7.56
C GLN A 373 43.08 15.12 -7.79
N PRO A 374 42.34 16.10 -7.23
CA PRO A 374 42.83 17.46 -7.18
C PRO A 374 44.03 17.49 -6.23
N LYS A 375 45.20 17.83 -6.76
CA LYS A 375 46.38 18.15 -5.95
C LYS A 375 46.03 19.37 -5.08
N GLY A 376 45.70 19.14 -3.81
CA GLY A 376 45.69 20.17 -2.77
C GLY A 376 44.44 20.29 -1.89
N GLY A 377 43.32 19.63 -2.19
CA GLY A 377 42.13 19.62 -1.33
C GLY A 377 41.84 18.21 -0.80
N GLY A 378 42.01 17.98 0.51
CA GLY A 378 41.85 16.64 1.11
C GLY A 378 40.43 16.08 0.95
N LYS A 379 40.31 14.73 0.91
CA LYS A 379 39.04 13.97 0.85
C LYS A 379 37.93 14.52 1.78
N PHE A 380 38.32 15.08 2.91
CA PHE A 380 37.45 15.67 3.92
C PHE A 380 36.64 16.89 3.41
N GLY A 381 37.21 17.71 2.51
CA GLY A 381 36.55 18.89 1.96
C GLY A 381 35.38 18.55 1.02
N ALA A 382 35.55 17.52 0.19
CA ALA A 382 34.53 17.08 -0.77
C ALA A 382 33.26 16.54 -0.07
N SER A 383 33.42 15.72 0.98
CA SER A 383 32.30 15.22 1.80
C SER A 383 31.57 16.35 2.52
N THR A 384 32.31 17.35 3.01
CA THR A 384 31.74 18.52 3.69
C THR A 384 30.85 19.34 2.74
N ASP A 385 31.30 19.58 1.50
CA ASP A 385 30.51 20.31 0.50
C ASP A 385 29.24 19.55 0.09
N GLN A 386 29.33 18.22 0.01
CA GLN A 386 28.17 17.35 -0.26
C GLN A 386 27.13 17.43 0.86
N LEU A 387 27.57 17.39 2.13
CA LEU A 387 26.69 17.56 3.29
C LEU A 387 25.98 18.93 3.27
N LYS A 388 26.71 20.01 2.98
CA LYS A 388 26.12 21.35 2.87
C LYS A 388 25.03 21.42 1.79
N ARG A 389 25.24 20.80 0.61
CA ARG A 389 24.21 20.72 -0.44
C ARG A 389 22.99 19.90 -0.02
N LEU A 390 23.18 18.79 0.70
CA LEU A 390 22.06 17.99 1.21
C LEU A 390 21.23 18.78 2.24
N ILE A 391 21.89 19.49 3.15
CA ILE A 391 21.24 20.33 4.16
C ILE A 391 20.46 21.47 3.48
N HIS A 392 21.08 22.14 2.51
CA HIS A 392 20.43 23.20 1.74
C HIS A 392 19.17 22.69 1.04
N PHE A 393 19.28 21.54 0.35
CA PHE A 393 18.13 20.89 -0.29
C PHE A 393 17.00 20.60 0.70
N PHE A 394 17.31 20.06 1.87
CA PHE A 394 16.31 19.78 2.89
C PHE A 394 15.60 21.06 3.36
N LEU A 395 16.38 22.10 3.71
CA LEU A 395 15.87 23.35 4.23
C LEU A 395 15.05 24.14 3.19
N GLU A 396 15.45 24.16 1.92
CA GLU A 396 14.72 24.85 0.85
C GLU A 396 13.45 24.13 0.40
N SER A 397 13.42 22.79 0.49
CA SER A 397 12.29 22.03 -0.03
C SER A 397 10.98 22.30 0.72
N GLU A 398 11.04 22.60 2.02
CA GLU A 398 9.91 22.85 2.94
C GLU A 398 8.75 21.82 2.88
N LEU A 399 8.96 20.66 2.24
CA LEU A 399 7.95 19.62 2.08
C LEU A 399 7.81 18.75 3.33
N HIS A 400 8.87 18.62 4.11
CA HIS A 400 8.91 17.78 5.31
C HIS A 400 9.57 18.52 6.47
N LYS A 401 9.06 18.28 7.69
CA LYS A 401 9.62 18.81 8.94
C LYS A 401 10.78 17.98 9.49
N HIS A 402 11.06 16.82 8.89
CA HIS A 402 12.06 15.89 9.36
C HIS A 402 12.76 15.16 8.21
N VAL A 403 14.00 14.74 8.40
CA VAL A 403 14.88 14.21 7.34
C VAL A 403 14.72 12.71 7.08
N ALA A 404 14.06 11.96 7.97
CA ALA A 404 14.02 10.49 7.92
C ALA A 404 13.66 9.90 6.53
N TYR A 405 12.68 10.48 5.83
CA TYR A 405 12.30 10.01 4.48
C TYR A 405 13.30 10.42 3.39
N LEU A 406 13.98 11.56 3.54
CA LEU A 406 15.06 11.96 2.63
C LEU A 406 16.26 11.00 2.74
N ILE A 407 16.62 10.64 3.98
CA ILE A 407 17.74 9.72 4.26
C ILE A 407 17.46 8.33 3.70
N ASP A 408 16.27 7.76 3.94
CA ASP A 408 15.92 6.43 3.39
C ASP A 408 15.92 6.41 1.85
N SER A 409 15.48 7.50 1.21
CA SER A 409 15.53 7.62 -0.26
C SER A 409 16.95 7.57 -0.82
N LEU A 410 17.91 8.09 -0.06
CA LEU A 410 19.33 8.13 -0.42
C LEU A 410 20.09 6.90 0.07
N TRP A 411 19.52 6.09 0.98
CA TRP A 411 20.22 5.03 1.72
C TRP A 411 20.93 4.01 0.83
N ASP A 412 20.23 3.57 -0.23
CA ASP A 412 20.73 2.53 -1.14
C ASP A 412 21.85 3.04 -2.07
N TRP A 413 21.96 4.36 -2.28
CA TRP A 413 22.89 4.98 -3.25
C TRP A 413 24.03 5.76 -2.60
N ALA A 414 23.75 6.44 -1.50
CA ALA A 414 24.68 7.33 -0.80
C ALA A 414 25.22 6.72 0.51
N GLY A 415 25.10 5.40 0.72
CA GLY A 415 25.40 4.75 2.00
C GLY A 415 26.81 5.00 2.57
N LYS A 416 27.84 5.17 1.73
CA LYS A 416 29.20 5.54 2.22
C LYS A 416 29.23 6.96 2.77
N PHE A 417 28.56 7.88 2.11
CA PHE A 417 28.46 9.29 2.47
C PHE A 417 27.57 9.48 3.71
N LEU A 418 26.44 8.77 3.78
CA LEU A 418 25.49 8.85 4.90
C LEU A 418 26.00 8.18 6.19
N LYS A 419 27.02 7.32 6.11
CA LYS A 419 27.64 6.64 7.26
C LYS A 419 28.97 7.26 7.69
N ASP A 420 29.34 8.42 7.13
CA ASP A 420 30.53 9.17 7.52
C ASP A 420 30.24 10.06 8.74
N TRP A 421 29.92 9.42 9.88
CA TRP A 421 29.57 10.13 11.12
C TRP A 421 30.73 10.97 11.65
N GLU A 422 31.98 10.56 11.42
CA GLU A 422 33.17 11.32 11.80
C GLU A 422 33.23 12.66 11.07
N CYS A 423 32.96 12.68 9.76
CA CYS A 423 32.88 13.93 9.01
C CYS A 423 31.75 14.84 9.54
N MET A 424 30.57 14.28 9.78
CA MET A 424 29.40 15.02 10.27
C MET A 424 29.64 15.64 11.66
N THR A 425 30.16 14.88 12.61
CA THR A 425 30.41 15.38 13.97
C THR A 425 31.58 16.34 14.03
N THR A 426 32.63 16.12 13.23
CA THR A 426 33.74 17.07 13.11
C THR A 426 33.25 18.41 12.55
N LEU A 427 32.34 18.38 11.57
CA LEU A 427 31.74 19.61 11.03
C LEU A 427 30.93 20.37 12.08
N LEU A 428 30.21 19.67 12.96
CA LEU A 428 29.51 20.28 14.10
C LEU A 428 30.46 20.82 15.17
N LEU A 429 31.64 20.23 15.36
CA LEU A 429 32.59 20.64 16.40
C LEU A 429 33.61 21.70 15.95
N LYS A 430 33.72 21.97 14.64
CA LYS A 430 34.62 23.01 14.12
C LYS A 430 34.26 24.40 14.67
N ASN A 431 35.28 25.12 15.14
CA ASN A 431 35.16 26.50 15.58
C ASN A 431 35.15 27.45 14.36
N ALA A 432 34.39 28.55 14.45
CA ALA A 432 34.24 29.54 13.39
C ALA A 432 35.55 30.24 12.96
N GLU A 433 36.63 30.10 13.73
CA GLU A 433 37.86 30.87 13.58
C GLU A 433 38.90 30.25 12.64
N GLU A 434 38.78 28.97 12.25
CA GLU A 434 39.92 28.23 11.67
C GLU A 434 39.92 27.92 10.16
N ASP A 435 38.82 28.04 9.39
CA ASP A 435 38.83 28.09 7.89
C ASP A 435 37.41 27.94 7.28
N GLY A 436 36.62 29.04 7.27
CA GLY A 436 35.37 29.14 6.48
C GLY A 436 34.15 29.66 7.25
N GLU A 437 33.06 29.95 6.53
CA GLU A 437 31.77 30.34 7.14
C GLU A 437 31.26 29.24 8.08
N ALA A 438 31.02 29.60 9.35
CA ALA A 438 30.40 28.75 10.34
C ALA A 438 29.02 28.28 9.86
N LEU A 439 28.62 27.06 10.23
CA LEU A 439 27.26 26.60 9.96
C LEU A 439 26.26 27.52 10.68
N SER A 440 25.16 27.86 10.00
CA SER A 440 24.06 28.54 10.67
C SER A 440 23.35 27.59 11.63
N ASP A 441 22.63 28.14 12.61
CA ASP A 441 21.88 27.35 13.60
C ASP A 441 20.93 26.33 12.95
N ALA A 442 20.24 26.73 11.87
CA ALA A 442 19.37 25.85 11.09
C ALA A 442 20.14 24.71 10.41
N HIS A 443 21.36 24.98 9.92
CA HIS A 443 22.21 23.94 9.32
C HIS A 443 22.72 22.96 10.39
N GLU A 444 23.08 23.44 11.58
CA GLU A 444 23.47 22.59 12.71
C GLU A 444 22.31 21.69 13.16
N SER A 445 21.09 22.25 13.30
CA SER A 445 19.87 21.48 13.63
C SER A 445 19.59 20.39 12.61
N ALA A 446 19.63 20.72 11.30
CA ALA A 446 19.41 19.77 10.23
C ALA A 446 20.48 18.67 10.22
N LEU A 447 21.75 19.02 10.43
CA LEU A 447 22.85 18.05 10.44
C LEU A 447 22.75 17.08 11.63
N ILE A 448 22.36 17.56 12.82
CA ILE A 448 22.09 16.70 13.98
C ILE A 448 20.94 15.73 13.69
N GLU A 449 19.90 16.20 13.00
CA GLU A 449 18.78 15.34 12.62
C GLU A 449 19.20 14.28 11.57
N ILE A 450 20.05 14.66 10.60
CA ILE A 450 20.64 13.74 9.62
C ILE A 450 21.48 12.67 10.34
N ILE A 451 22.30 13.06 11.32
CA ILE A 451 23.06 12.11 12.14
C ILE A 451 22.12 11.13 12.83
N LEU A 452 21.08 11.62 13.51
CA LEU A 452 20.14 10.75 14.21
C LEU A 452 19.41 9.79 13.26
N ALA A 453 18.95 10.29 12.11
CA ALA A 453 18.25 9.47 11.11
C ALA A 453 19.17 8.38 10.52
N THR A 454 20.41 8.72 10.18
CA THR A 454 21.38 7.76 9.64
C THR A 454 21.82 6.72 10.68
N VAL A 455 22.00 7.13 11.95
CA VAL A 455 22.26 6.22 13.06
C VAL A 455 21.09 5.25 13.26
N ARG A 456 19.85 5.77 13.31
CA ARG A 456 18.64 4.95 13.47
C ARG A 456 18.50 3.93 12.36
N GLU A 457 18.62 4.35 11.10
CA GLU A 457 18.43 3.47 9.95
C GLU A 457 19.54 2.41 9.84
N ALA A 458 20.78 2.75 10.20
CA ALA A 458 21.87 1.79 10.31
C ALA A 458 21.66 0.77 11.44
N ALA A 459 21.20 1.22 12.60
CA ALA A 459 21.04 0.39 13.78
C ALA A 459 19.79 -0.50 13.73
N GLU A 460 18.65 0.00 13.25
CA GLU A 460 17.39 -0.75 13.17
C GLU A 460 17.34 -1.67 11.95
N GLY A 461 18.05 -1.31 10.86
CA GLY A 461 18.13 -2.10 9.64
C GLY A 461 16.84 -2.14 8.81
N HIS A 462 15.86 -1.28 9.12
CA HIS A 462 14.62 -1.16 8.36
C HIS A 462 14.31 0.31 8.00
N PRO A 463 13.63 0.55 6.85
CA PRO A 463 13.16 1.89 6.47
C PRO A 463 12.23 2.51 7.52
N PRO A 464 11.99 3.83 7.48
CA PRO A 464 10.99 4.50 8.31
C PRO A 464 9.58 3.96 8.06
N VAL A 465 8.68 4.27 9.00
CA VAL A 465 7.27 3.85 8.97
C VAL A 465 6.63 4.23 7.63
N GLY A 466 5.90 3.28 7.03
CA GLY A 466 5.25 3.47 5.73
C GLY A 466 6.11 3.10 4.51
N ARG A 467 7.44 2.92 4.66
CA ARG A 467 8.35 2.53 3.56
C ARG A 467 8.90 1.12 3.65
N GLY A 468 8.88 0.51 4.82
CA GLY A 468 9.24 -0.88 5.06
C GLY A 468 8.04 -1.83 5.07
N ALA A 469 8.27 -3.11 4.73
CA ALA A 469 7.31 -4.16 5.05
C ALA A 469 7.27 -4.36 6.58
N ALA A 470 6.08 -4.60 7.15
CA ALA A 470 5.85 -4.62 8.60
C ALA A 470 6.76 -5.56 9.41
N LYS A 471 7.40 -6.56 8.79
CA LYS A 471 8.43 -7.44 9.38
C LYS A 471 9.45 -7.89 8.32
N LYS A 472 10.34 -7.00 7.86
CA LYS A 472 11.44 -7.40 6.98
C LYS A 472 12.42 -8.28 7.76
N ILE A 473 12.59 -9.53 7.33
CA ILE A 473 13.64 -10.41 7.85
C ILE A 473 14.93 -10.06 7.14
N LEU A 474 15.92 -9.59 7.88
CA LEU A 474 17.25 -9.29 7.33
C LEU A 474 17.98 -10.56 6.91
N SER A 475 18.59 -10.51 5.74
CA SER A 475 19.52 -11.53 5.27
C SER A 475 20.76 -11.61 6.15
N VAL A 476 21.47 -12.74 6.11
CA VAL A 476 22.73 -12.92 6.88
C VAL A 476 23.75 -11.83 6.57
N LYS A 477 23.82 -11.39 5.30
CA LYS A 477 24.71 -10.31 4.87
C LYS A 477 24.29 -8.96 5.46
N GLU A 478 23.00 -8.62 5.42
CA GLU A 478 22.49 -7.37 6.00
C GLU A 478 22.68 -7.32 7.52
N LYS A 479 22.42 -8.42 8.23
CA LYS A 479 22.66 -8.50 9.68
C LYS A 479 24.12 -8.27 10.07
N LYS A 480 25.05 -8.81 9.26
CA LYS A 480 26.48 -8.59 9.48
C LYS A 480 26.85 -7.11 9.32
N ILE A 481 26.35 -6.46 8.26
CA ILE A 481 26.58 -5.04 8.01
C ILE A 481 25.98 -4.19 9.15
N GLN A 482 24.75 -4.48 9.56
CA GLN A 482 24.09 -3.83 10.69
C GLN A 482 24.93 -3.90 11.96
N LEU A 483 25.44 -5.09 12.31
CA LEU A 483 26.29 -5.27 13.49
C LEU A 483 27.59 -4.45 13.38
N GLU A 484 28.27 -4.51 12.22
CA GLU A 484 29.48 -3.71 11.97
C GLU A 484 29.22 -2.20 12.08
N ASP A 485 28.06 -1.74 11.62
CA ASP A 485 27.66 -0.34 11.71
C ASP A 485 27.33 0.05 13.16
N CYS A 486 26.60 -0.78 13.92
CA CYS A 486 26.33 -0.55 15.35
C CYS A 486 27.63 -0.43 16.16
N THR A 487 28.63 -1.28 15.89
CA THR A 487 29.94 -1.19 16.55
C THR A 487 30.61 0.15 16.25
N LYS A 488 30.63 0.59 14.98
CA LYS A 488 31.20 1.90 14.60
C LYS A 488 30.48 3.08 15.22
N ILE A 489 29.14 3.05 15.25
CA ILE A 489 28.31 4.07 15.91
C ILE A 489 28.72 4.18 17.38
N THR A 490 28.78 3.02 18.06
CA THR A 490 29.11 2.95 19.49
C THR A 490 30.51 3.50 19.76
N GLU A 491 31.54 3.00 19.06
CA GLU A 491 32.93 3.44 19.24
C GLU A 491 33.10 4.94 18.98
N HIS A 492 32.46 5.48 17.94
CA HIS A 492 32.54 6.91 17.61
C HIS A 492 31.81 7.78 18.64
N PHE A 493 30.52 7.53 18.85
CA PHE A 493 29.68 8.45 19.63
C PHE A 493 29.93 8.37 21.13
N ILE A 494 30.43 7.27 21.68
CA ILE A 494 30.85 7.23 23.10
C ILE A 494 31.82 8.37 23.41
N THR A 495 32.74 8.67 22.49
CA THR A 495 33.79 9.67 22.70
C THR A 495 33.34 11.10 22.38
N VAL A 496 32.46 11.26 21.38
CA VAL A 496 32.08 12.57 20.81
C VAL A 496 30.78 13.11 21.37
N LEU A 497 29.82 12.26 21.75
CA LEU A 497 28.49 12.69 22.21
C LEU A 497 28.53 13.63 23.42
N PRO A 498 29.36 13.41 24.47
CA PRO A 498 29.44 14.35 25.59
C PRO A 498 29.87 15.77 25.16
N GLN A 499 30.75 15.87 24.15
CA GLN A 499 31.22 17.16 23.64
C GLN A 499 30.12 17.90 22.87
N LEU A 500 29.35 17.17 22.06
CA LEU A 500 28.21 17.72 21.34
C LEU A 500 27.11 18.20 22.31
N LEU A 501 26.80 17.40 23.33
CA LEU A 501 25.84 17.76 24.37
C LEU A 501 26.29 19.01 25.13
N ALA A 502 27.57 19.11 25.49
CA ALA A 502 28.11 20.31 26.12
C ALA A 502 27.95 21.56 25.23
N LYS A 503 28.33 21.46 23.94
CA LYS A 503 28.23 22.55 22.96
C LYS A 503 26.78 23.04 22.78
N TYR A 504 25.84 22.12 22.60
CA TYR A 504 24.45 22.43 22.29
C TYR A 504 23.51 22.40 23.50
N SER A 505 24.06 22.38 24.72
CA SER A 505 23.31 22.13 25.97
C SER A 505 22.15 23.08 26.24
N THR A 506 22.06 24.23 25.58
CA THR A 506 20.95 25.19 25.74
C THR A 506 19.82 25.02 24.73
N ASP A 507 20.04 24.27 23.64
CA ASP A 507 19.05 24.07 22.58
C ASP A 507 18.26 22.78 22.80
N ALA A 508 16.96 22.92 23.07
CA ALA A 508 16.10 21.79 23.40
C ALA A 508 15.98 20.76 22.26
N GLN A 509 15.81 21.21 21.02
CA GLN A 509 15.59 20.30 19.88
C GLN A 509 16.86 19.53 19.53
N LYS A 510 18.01 20.23 19.49
CA LYS A 510 19.31 19.61 19.23
C LYS A 510 19.65 18.58 20.31
N VAL A 511 19.44 18.92 21.59
CA VAL A 511 19.68 18.02 22.71
C VAL A 511 18.76 16.80 22.68
N ALA A 512 17.45 16.98 22.47
CA ALA A 512 16.51 15.87 22.39
C ALA A 512 16.85 14.87 21.28
N ASN A 513 17.41 15.34 20.16
CA ASN A 513 17.89 14.47 19.08
C ASN A 513 19.19 13.75 19.45
N LEU A 514 20.18 14.47 20.00
CA LEU A 514 21.47 13.88 20.42
C LEU A 514 21.30 12.81 21.50
N LEU A 515 20.39 13.02 22.45
CA LEU A 515 20.08 12.09 23.53
C LEU A 515 19.39 10.80 23.06
N GLN A 516 18.91 10.72 21.82
CA GLN A 516 18.39 9.47 21.29
C GLN A 516 19.50 8.54 20.78
N ILE A 517 20.72 9.02 20.55
CA ILE A 517 21.81 8.19 19.99
C ILE A 517 22.23 7.02 20.90
N PRO A 518 22.35 7.19 22.24
CA PRO A 518 22.75 6.10 23.15
C PRO A 518 21.86 4.86 23.10
N GLN A 519 20.61 4.96 22.64
CA GLN A 519 19.70 3.82 22.55
C GLN A 519 20.15 2.74 21.55
N TYR A 520 21.12 3.06 20.69
CA TYR A 520 21.68 2.16 19.69
C TYR A 520 23.09 1.65 20.05
N TYR A 521 23.57 1.93 21.25
CA TYR A 521 24.90 1.47 21.68
C TYR A 521 24.93 -0.02 21.98
N ASP A 522 26.07 -0.62 21.65
CA ASP A 522 26.53 -1.84 22.32
C ASP A 522 27.20 -1.44 23.65
N LEU A 523 26.44 -1.53 24.74
CA LEU A 523 26.87 -1.04 26.05
C LEU A 523 28.04 -1.82 26.65
N ASP A 524 28.32 -3.05 26.17
CA ASP A 524 29.49 -3.82 26.62
C ASP A 524 30.82 -3.15 26.23
N VAL A 525 30.80 -2.32 25.17
CA VAL A 525 31.96 -1.56 24.68
C VAL A 525 32.52 -0.62 25.74
N TYR A 526 31.70 -0.09 26.65
CA TYR A 526 32.19 0.74 27.75
C TYR A 526 33.20 0.01 28.64
N SER A 527 32.94 -1.27 28.94
CA SER A 527 33.78 -2.08 29.83
C SER A 527 34.91 -2.76 29.09
N THR A 528 34.63 -3.33 27.90
CA THR A 528 35.66 -4.01 27.09
C THR A 528 36.69 -3.02 26.53
N GLY A 529 36.25 -1.81 26.15
CA GLY A 529 37.08 -0.72 25.64
C GLY A 529 37.74 0.17 26.71
N ARG A 530 37.44 -0.02 28.00
CA ARG A 530 37.89 0.84 29.11
C ARG A 530 37.56 2.32 28.89
N LEU A 531 36.33 2.59 28.47
CA LEU A 531 35.80 3.92 28.12
C LEU A 531 34.92 4.50 29.23
N GLU A 532 35.04 4.03 30.48
CA GLU A 532 34.21 4.44 31.62
C GLU A 532 34.34 5.95 31.92
N LYS A 533 35.47 6.56 31.57
CA LYS A 533 35.67 8.02 31.67
C LYS A 533 34.69 8.81 30.80
N HIS A 534 34.34 8.28 29.62
CA HIS A 534 33.37 8.91 28.73
C HIS A 534 31.94 8.71 29.22
N LEU A 535 31.67 7.59 29.90
CA LEU A 535 30.40 7.38 30.62
C LEU A 535 30.23 8.42 31.74
N ASP A 536 31.26 8.67 32.54
CA ASP A 536 31.22 9.72 33.57
C ASP A 536 30.97 11.11 32.97
N ALA A 537 31.55 11.40 31.80
CA ALA A 537 31.29 12.65 31.09
C ALA A 537 29.83 12.74 30.61
N LEU A 538 29.29 11.68 30.01
CA LEU A 538 27.91 11.62 29.55
C LEU A 538 26.91 11.79 30.71
N LEU A 539 27.13 11.10 31.83
CA LEU A 539 26.26 11.19 33.01
C LEU A 539 26.28 12.61 33.62
N ARG A 540 27.43 13.28 33.58
CA ARG A 540 27.54 14.68 34.02
C ARG A 540 26.74 15.62 33.10
N GLU A 541 26.91 15.49 31.80
CA GLU A 541 26.14 16.30 30.83
C GLU A 541 24.63 16.03 30.95
N LEU A 542 24.20 14.78 31.11
CA LEU A 542 22.80 14.41 31.34
C LEU A 542 22.23 15.11 32.57
N LYS A 543 22.96 15.07 33.70
CA LYS A 543 22.56 15.77 34.93
C LYS A 543 22.42 17.28 34.70
N ASP A 544 23.40 17.89 34.04
CA ASP A 544 23.40 19.32 33.76
C ASP A 544 22.26 19.73 32.81
N ILE A 545 21.94 18.90 31.83
CA ILE A 545 20.83 19.13 30.88
C ILE A 545 19.49 19.07 31.61
N VAL A 546 19.25 18.04 32.43
CA VAL A 546 18.00 17.91 33.21
C VAL A 546 17.81 19.10 34.15
N ALA A 547 18.89 19.66 34.71
CA ALA A 547 18.82 20.84 35.55
C ALA A 547 18.53 22.15 34.78
N LYS A 548 18.87 22.23 33.49
CA LYS A 548 18.74 23.44 32.66
C LYS A 548 17.44 23.50 31.85
N HIS A 549 16.82 22.36 31.57
CA HIS A 549 15.67 22.27 30.66
C HIS A 549 14.35 21.96 31.34
N SER A 550 13.27 22.57 30.85
CA SER A 550 11.88 22.24 31.18
C SER A 550 11.10 21.67 29.99
N ASP A 551 11.75 21.54 28.82
CA ASP A 551 11.13 20.98 27.62
C ASP A 551 10.86 19.47 27.79
N MET A 552 9.63 19.05 27.47
CA MET A 552 9.18 17.68 27.70
C MET A 552 9.94 16.67 26.85
N SER A 553 10.34 17.02 25.63
CA SER A 553 11.08 16.12 24.74
C SER A 553 12.51 15.87 25.25
N VAL A 554 13.16 16.90 25.81
CA VAL A 554 14.49 16.79 26.43
C VAL A 554 14.44 15.92 27.68
N LEU A 555 13.46 16.16 28.57
CA LEU A 555 13.31 15.39 29.80
C LEU A 555 12.94 13.93 29.52
N GLU A 556 12.08 13.68 28.54
CA GLU A 556 11.75 12.33 28.09
C GLU A 556 12.97 11.61 27.50
N ALA A 557 13.73 12.27 26.61
CA ALA A 557 14.94 11.70 26.03
C ALA A 557 16.01 11.41 27.11
N SER A 558 16.16 12.31 28.08
CA SER A 558 17.06 12.12 29.23
C SER A 558 16.65 10.92 30.09
N SER A 559 15.37 10.82 30.43
CA SER A 559 14.80 9.70 31.19
C SER A 559 14.99 8.37 30.48
N ARG A 560 14.68 8.32 29.18
CA ARG A 560 14.90 7.13 28.33
C ARG A 560 16.38 6.76 28.24
N THR A 561 17.27 7.73 28.13
CA THR A 561 18.72 7.48 28.12
C THR A 561 19.18 6.85 29.42
N TYR A 562 18.77 7.39 30.58
CA TYR A 562 19.06 6.78 31.89
C TYR A 562 18.50 5.36 32.00
N TYR A 563 17.27 5.13 31.52
CA TYR A 563 16.65 3.81 31.52
C TYR A 563 17.49 2.78 30.74
N ILE A 564 17.93 3.14 29.53
CA ILE A 564 18.73 2.24 28.68
C ILE A 564 20.10 1.96 29.27
N LEU A 565 20.78 2.99 29.77
CA LEU A 565 22.10 2.85 30.40
C LEU A 565 22.03 2.06 31.73
N CYS A 566 20.86 2.01 32.37
CA CYS A 566 20.65 1.36 33.67
C CYS A 566 20.02 -0.04 33.53
N SER A 567 20.54 -0.85 32.61
CA SER A 567 20.21 -2.27 32.48
C SER A 567 21.02 -3.12 33.47
N GLU A 568 20.35 -3.94 34.28
CA GLU A 568 20.96 -4.76 35.34
C GLU A 568 21.97 -5.79 34.82
N GLU A 569 21.86 -6.19 33.57
CA GLU A 569 22.71 -7.22 32.95
C GLU A 569 24.10 -6.71 32.58
N ILE A 570 24.35 -5.40 32.69
CA ILE A 570 25.52 -4.74 32.10
C ILE A 570 26.47 -4.22 33.19
N ALA A 571 27.78 -4.39 33.00
CA ALA A 571 28.80 -4.06 34.00
C ALA A 571 28.79 -2.58 34.45
N ILE A 572 28.29 -1.65 33.63
CA ILE A 572 28.20 -0.22 33.97
C ILE A 572 27.03 0.11 34.92
N TYR A 573 26.13 -0.85 35.20
CA TYR A 573 24.88 -0.63 35.95
C TYR A 573 25.09 0.14 37.26
N SER A 574 25.99 -0.33 38.12
CA SER A 574 26.19 0.28 39.45
C SER A 574 26.61 1.75 39.40
N GLN A 575 27.36 2.14 38.36
CA GLN A 575 27.83 3.51 38.18
C GLN A 575 26.69 4.41 37.69
N VAL A 576 25.90 3.93 36.73
CA VAL A 576 24.74 4.63 36.19
C VAL A 576 23.62 4.74 37.23
N ASP A 577 23.32 3.66 37.95
CA ASP A 577 22.32 3.62 39.01
C ASP A 577 22.65 4.62 40.12
N ARG A 578 23.92 4.69 40.55
CA ARG A 578 24.36 5.69 41.52
C ARG A 578 24.12 7.12 41.01
N ALA A 579 24.44 7.41 39.75
CA ALA A 579 24.22 8.74 39.17
C ALA A 579 22.72 9.07 39.04
N ARG A 580 21.90 8.10 38.63
CA ARG A 580 20.45 8.21 38.56
C ARG A 580 19.83 8.50 39.92
N THR A 581 20.18 7.72 40.94
CA THR A 581 19.67 7.91 42.31
C THR A 581 20.06 9.27 42.87
N GLN A 582 21.32 9.69 42.66
CA GLN A 582 21.77 11.03 43.06
C GLN A 582 20.96 12.15 42.40
N LEU A 583 20.68 12.05 41.09
CA LEU A 583 19.85 13.02 40.38
C LEU A 583 18.42 13.05 40.96
N ILE A 584 17.81 11.89 41.17
CA ILE A 584 16.46 11.79 41.73
C ILE A 584 16.40 12.38 43.14
N ASP A 585 17.37 12.05 44.01
CA ASP A 585 17.44 12.58 45.38
C ASP A 585 17.54 14.11 45.39
N GLU A 586 18.36 14.69 44.51
CA GLU A 586 18.49 16.13 44.35
C GLU A 586 17.18 16.79 43.87
N LEU A 587 16.54 16.21 42.84
CA LEU A 587 15.25 16.70 42.32
C LEU A 587 14.13 16.60 43.35
N MET A 588 14.07 15.49 44.10
CA MET A 588 13.09 15.30 45.17
C MET A 588 13.32 16.27 46.33
N GLY A 589 14.59 16.50 46.70
CA GLY A 589 14.97 17.52 47.69
C GLY A 589 14.50 18.92 47.27
N GLN A 590 14.74 19.31 46.01
CA GLN A 590 14.29 20.59 45.47
C GLN A 590 12.76 20.68 45.41
N LEU A 591 12.07 19.63 44.95
CA LEU A 591 10.61 19.60 44.85
C LEU A 591 9.96 19.77 46.22
N ASN A 592 10.43 19.06 47.25
CA ASN A 592 9.90 19.16 48.61
C ASN A 592 10.07 20.58 49.17
N GLN A 593 11.24 21.20 48.97
CA GLN A 593 11.46 22.60 49.37
C GLN A 593 10.52 23.58 48.66
N LEU A 594 10.31 23.39 47.35
CA LEU A 594 9.39 24.22 46.57
C LEU A 594 7.93 24.03 46.99
N LEU A 595 7.51 22.79 47.27
CA LEU A 595 6.16 22.48 47.74
C LEU A 595 5.91 23.07 49.13
N ASP A 596 6.83 22.93 50.08
CA ASP A 596 6.71 23.51 51.42
C ASP A 596 6.56 25.04 51.34
N GLY A 597 7.36 25.71 50.50
CA GLY A 597 7.25 27.14 50.25
C GLY A 597 5.96 27.54 49.52
N PHE A 598 5.46 26.71 48.62
CA PHE A 598 4.21 26.93 47.90
C PHE A 598 3.00 26.83 48.83
N TRP A 599 2.90 25.77 49.62
CA TRP A 599 1.78 25.55 50.56
C TRP A 599 1.71 26.63 51.64
N GLN A 600 2.85 27.17 52.06
CA GLN A 600 2.89 28.32 52.98
C GLN A 600 2.32 29.60 52.33
N LYS A 601 2.58 29.86 51.04
CA LYS A 601 2.10 31.06 50.31
C LYS A 601 0.66 30.96 49.80
N VAL A 602 0.15 29.77 49.53
CA VAL A 602 -1.25 29.54 49.08
C VAL A 602 -2.29 29.96 50.13
N SER A 603 -1.87 30.14 51.39
CA SER A 603 -2.71 30.74 52.44
C SER A 603 -3.07 32.22 52.20
N VAL A 604 -2.47 32.92 51.22
CA VAL A 604 -2.61 34.39 51.05
C VAL A 604 -3.15 34.86 49.68
N THR A 605 -3.05 34.14 48.56
CA THR A 605 -3.61 34.62 47.26
C THR A 605 -4.08 33.52 46.28
N HIS A 606 -5.16 33.82 45.53
CA HIS A 606 -5.65 33.05 44.38
C HIS A 606 -4.74 33.29 43.16
N CYS A 607 -3.87 32.33 42.83
CA CYS A 607 -3.00 32.40 41.65
C CYS A 607 -3.59 31.63 40.46
N GLY A 608 -3.54 32.25 39.27
CA GLY A 608 -4.02 31.72 37.98
C GLY A 608 -3.10 30.69 37.31
N ASP A 609 -1.89 30.45 37.83
CA ASP A 609 -0.88 29.52 37.25
C ASP A 609 -1.15 28.02 37.55
N LYS A 610 -2.33 27.68 38.06
CA LYS A 610 -2.64 26.31 38.52
C LYS A 610 -2.72 25.26 37.39
N GLN A 611 -2.95 25.67 36.14
CA GLN A 611 -3.23 24.73 35.04
C GLN A 611 -2.00 23.98 34.52
N THR A 612 -0.81 24.57 34.58
CA THR A 612 0.43 23.95 34.06
C THR A 612 0.99 22.88 34.99
N MET A 613 0.72 22.95 36.30
CA MET A 613 1.18 21.95 37.29
C MET A 613 0.27 20.72 37.38
N ILE A 614 -1.01 20.86 37.06
CA ILE A 614 -2.01 19.79 37.19
C ILE A 614 -1.66 18.58 36.32
N LEU A 615 -1.29 18.83 35.06
CA LEU A 615 -1.05 17.76 34.09
C LEU A 615 0.17 16.88 34.49
N PRO A 616 1.35 17.46 34.80
CA PRO A 616 2.47 16.69 35.35
C PRO A 616 2.15 16.00 36.67
N ALA A 617 1.38 16.64 37.57
CA ALA A 617 1.01 16.03 38.85
C ALA A 617 0.11 14.80 38.65
N LEU A 618 -0.86 14.87 37.72
CA LEU A 618 -1.71 13.73 37.36
C LEU A 618 -0.91 12.58 36.75
N GLN A 619 0.02 12.89 35.83
CA GLN A 619 0.91 11.89 35.23
C GLN A 619 1.84 11.26 36.28
N CYS A 620 2.44 12.06 37.15
CA CYS A 620 3.31 11.57 38.23
C CYS A 620 2.54 10.66 39.20
N THR A 621 1.32 11.04 39.58
CA THR A 621 0.45 10.19 40.41
C THR A 621 0.11 8.88 39.71
N TYR A 622 -0.22 8.93 38.42
CA TYR A 622 -0.49 7.75 37.62
C TYR A 622 0.71 6.78 37.56
N PHE A 623 1.92 7.28 37.26
CA PHE A 623 3.13 6.45 37.22
C PHE A 623 3.51 5.91 38.60
N SER A 624 3.35 6.71 39.67
CA SER A 624 3.56 6.25 41.06
C SER A 624 2.66 5.06 41.39
N LEU A 625 1.37 5.14 41.05
CA LEU A 625 0.45 4.04 41.26
C LEU A 625 0.79 2.81 40.40
N LEU A 626 1.21 3.00 39.13
CA LEU A 626 1.66 1.90 38.26
C LEU A 626 2.88 1.19 38.84
N TRP A 627 3.88 1.93 39.30
CA TRP A 627 5.10 1.36 39.86
C TRP A 627 4.82 0.62 41.18
N GLN A 628 3.93 1.14 42.03
CA GLN A 628 3.47 0.42 43.22
C GLN A 628 2.78 -0.90 42.86
N LEU A 629 1.92 -0.88 41.84
CA LEU A 629 1.24 -2.08 41.34
C LEU A 629 2.23 -3.11 40.77
N ALA A 630 3.24 -2.67 40.01
CA ALA A 630 4.30 -3.55 39.51
C ALA A 630 5.11 -4.18 40.66
N ALA A 631 5.47 -3.39 41.68
CA ALA A 631 6.19 -3.87 42.86
C ALA A 631 5.41 -4.93 43.65
N VAL A 632 4.08 -4.78 43.74
CA VAL A 632 3.18 -5.78 44.36
C VAL A 632 3.10 -7.06 43.53
N SER A 633 3.08 -6.95 42.20
CA SER A 633 3.08 -8.10 41.30
C SER A 633 4.35 -8.94 41.43
N GLU A 634 5.51 -8.29 41.63
CA GLU A 634 6.80 -8.96 41.84
C GLU A 634 6.95 -9.51 43.27
N ASN A 635 6.44 -8.80 44.27
CA ASN A 635 6.52 -9.15 45.69
C ASN A 635 5.17 -8.93 46.40
N PRO A 636 4.27 -9.92 46.44
CA PRO A 636 2.97 -9.78 47.09
C PRO A 636 3.15 -9.55 48.61
N PRO A 637 2.61 -8.46 49.18
CA PRO A 637 2.76 -8.14 50.60
C PRO A 637 2.03 -9.18 51.47
N LYS A 638 2.57 -9.43 52.68
CA LYS A 638 1.97 -10.36 53.67
C LYS A 638 0.78 -9.77 54.46
N VAL A 639 0.40 -8.51 54.23
CA VAL A 639 -0.64 -7.80 54.97
C VAL A 639 -1.58 -7.08 53.98
N ASP A 640 -2.81 -7.56 53.90
CA ASP A 640 -3.78 -7.30 52.83
C ASP A 640 -4.50 -5.93 52.86
N CYS A 641 -4.29 -5.06 53.85
CA CYS A 641 -5.25 -3.96 54.12
C CYS A 641 -4.73 -2.52 53.89
N ASP A 642 -3.44 -2.23 54.14
CA ASP A 642 -2.96 -0.84 54.18
C ASP A 642 -2.70 -0.23 52.78
N LEU A 643 -2.28 -1.05 51.81
CA LEU A 643 -2.00 -0.60 50.45
C LEU A 643 -3.28 -0.37 49.65
N TRP A 644 -4.33 -1.17 49.91
CA TRP A 644 -5.64 -1.05 49.30
C TRP A 644 -6.35 0.25 49.71
N CYS A 645 -6.31 0.59 51.00
CA CYS A 645 -6.82 1.87 51.49
C CYS A 645 -6.10 3.06 50.85
N LEU A 646 -4.79 2.94 50.57
CA LEU A 646 -3.99 4.00 49.93
C LEU A 646 -4.34 4.16 48.44
N MET A 647 -4.50 3.05 47.70
CA MET A 647 -4.94 3.06 46.30
C MET A 647 -6.38 3.60 46.13
N GLU A 648 -7.28 3.25 47.05
CA GLU A 648 -8.68 3.71 47.04
C GLU A 648 -8.80 5.21 47.41
N THR A 649 -8.02 5.67 48.40
CA THR A 649 -8.04 7.08 48.87
C THR A 649 -7.23 8.05 47.99
N GLN A 650 -6.17 7.61 47.31
CA GLN A 650 -5.34 8.48 46.47
C GLN A 650 -5.70 8.42 44.97
N GLY A 651 -6.03 7.24 44.42
CA GLY A 651 -6.34 7.08 42.99
C GLY A 651 -7.83 7.27 42.66
N GLY A 652 -8.72 6.80 43.53
CA GLY A 652 -10.15 6.67 43.23
C GLY A 652 -10.99 7.92 43.45
N THR A 653 -10.75 8.69 44.51
CA THR A 653 -11.58 9.84 44.90
C THR A 653 -11.16 11.14 44.23
N GLY A 654 -9.85 11.41 44.11
CA GLY A 654 -9.31 12.59 43.45
C GLY A 654 -9.53 12.62 41.93
N MET A 655 -9.37 11.47 41.25
CA MET A 655 -9.64 11.40 39.81
C MET A 655 -11.14 11.43 39.47
N LYS A 656 -12.00 10.86 40.33
CA LYS A 656 -13.46 10.94 40.18
C LYS A 656 -14.01 12.35 40.38
N SER A 657 -13.44 13.16 41.28
CA SER A 657 -13.88 14.54 41.47
C SER A 657 -13.41 15.47 40.34
N ASN A 658 -12.26 15.19 39.71
CA ASN A 658 -11.67 16.06 38.70
C ASN A 658 -12.39 16.04 37.34
N MET A 659 -13.08 14.96 36.96
CA MET A 659 -13.96 14.97 35.77
C MET A 659 -15.25 15.78 35.97
N VAL A 660 -15.57 16.21 37.20
CA VAL A 660 -16.87 16.82 37.54
C VAL A 660 -16.88 18.34 37.41
N SER A 661 -15.73 19.02 37.40
CA SER A 661 -15.68 20.48 37.27
C SER A 661 -15.26 20.92 35.86
N LYS A 662 -16.23 21.08 34.93
CA LYS A 662 -16.04 21.78 33.64
C LYS A 662 -15.45 23.20 33.80
N SER A 663 -15.54 23.78 35.00
CA SER A 663 -15.20 25.16 35.35
C SER A 663 -13.74 25.40 35.80
N PHE A 664 -12.87 24.38 35.87
CA PHE A 664 -11.51 24.56 36.41
C PHE A 664 -10.35 24.06 35.50
N PHE A 665 -10.60 23.13 34.57
CA PHE A 665 -9.54 22.48 33.78
C PHE A 665 -9.51 22.95 32.31
N GLY A 666 -8.29 23.11 31.77
CA GLY A 666 -8.09 23.37 30.34
C GLY A 666 -8.32 22.10 29.50
N PHE A 667 -8.66 22.27 28.22
CA PHE A 667 -9.02 21.18 27.28
C PHE A 667 -8.00 20.03 27.23
N VAL A 668 -6.70 20.35 27.30
CA VAL A 668 -5.61 19.35 27.30
C VAL A 668 -5.64 18.47 28.55
N CYS A 669 -5.86 19.05 29.73
CA CYS A 669 -5.93 18.32 30.99
C CYS A 669 -7.12 17.34 31.02
N LEU A 670 -8.26 17.76 30.47
CA LEU A 670 -9.47 16.95 30.40
C LEU A 670 -9.24 15.67 29.57
N ILE A 671 -8.57 15.82 28.42
CA ILE A 671 -8.24 14.69 27.55
C ILE A 671 -7.22 13.75 28.20
N GLN A 672 -6.16 14.26 28.83
CA GLN A 672 -5.21 13.39 29.51
C GLN A 672 -5.87 12.63 30.67
N THR A 673 -6.73 13.30 31.44
CA THR A 673 -7.46 12.67 32.55
C THR A 673 -8.34 11.53 32.05
N PHE A 674 -9.03 11.73 30.91
CA PHE A 674 -9.84 10.68 30.29
C PHE A 674 -9.02 9.45 29.89
N VAL A 675 -7.87 9.65 29.23
CA VAL A 675 -7.01 8.55 28.80
C VAL A 675 -6.47 7.77 29.99
N ILE A 676 -5.91 8.48 30.98
CA ILE A 676 -5.41 7.88 32.22
C ILE A 676 -6.51 7.08 32.93
N LEU A 677 -7.72 7.62 33.00
CA LEU A 677 -8.84 6.94 33.65
C LEU A 677 -9.25 5.67 32.89
N CYS A 678 -9.27 5.70 31.55
CA CYS A 678 -9.54 4.50 30.75
C CYS A 678 -8.46 3.44 30.95
N ASP A 679 -7.19 3.82 30.94
CA ASP A 679 -6.08 2.89 31.17
C ASP A 679 -6.15 2.29 32.58
N TRP A 680 -6.46 3.11 33.59
CA TRP A 680 -6.62 2.65 34.98
C TRP A 680 -7.74 1.64 35.15
N LEU A 681 -8.93 1.94 34.60
CA LEU A 681 -10.08 1.05 34.62
C LEU A 681 -9.78 -0.28 33.91
N LEU A 682 -8.99 -0.25 32.83
CA LEU A 682 -8.61 -1.44 32.10
C LEU A 682 -7.58 -2.30 32.87
N ILE A 683 -6.59 -1.67 33.51
CA ILE A 683 -5.56 -2.38 34.29
C ILE A 683 -6.15 -3.07 35.51
N LEU A 684 -7.04 -2.39 36.25
CA LEU A 684 -7.64 -2.93 37.47
C LEU A 684 -8.54 -4.15 37.19
N THR A 685 -9.22 -4.18 36.04
CA THR A 685 -10.17 -5.25 35.69
C THR A 685 -9.53 -6.50 35.10
N HIS A 686 -8.27 -6.43 34.66
CA HIS A 686 -7.60 -7.51 33.91
C HIS A 686 -6.44 -8.21 34.65
N GLN A 687 -6.26 -7.98 35.95
CA GLN A 687 -5.29 -8.73 36.76
C GLN A 687 -5.69 -10.21 36.80
N ASP A 688 -4.81 -11.07 36.28
CA ASP A 688 -5.08 -12.43 35.81
C ASP A 688 -5.82 -13.37 36.79
N SER A 689 -6.94 -13.91 36.31
CA SER A 689 -7.62 -15.10 36.85
C SER A 689 -6.85 -16.42 36.67
N ASN A 690 -5.64 -16.37 36.09
CA ASN A 690 -4.81 -17.53 35.77
C ASN A 690 -3.65 -17.79 36.75
N ASN A 691 -3.27 -16.85 37.61
CA ASN A 691 -2.26 -17.08 38.65
C ASN A 691 -2.93 -17.24 40.02
N SER A 692 -2.93 -18.47 40.53
CA SER A 692 -3.32 -18.87 41.91
C SER A 692 -4.55 -18.16 42.50
N LYS A 693 -5.69 -18.87 42.49
CA LYS A 693 -7.00 -18.50 43.07
C LYS A 693 -7.04 -18.12 44.57
N GLU A 694 -5.91 -17.93 45.24
CA GLU A 694 -5.85 -17.74 46.69
C GLU A 694 -5.21 -16.41 47.15
N ALA A 695 -4.78 -15.51 46.25
CA ALA A 695 -4.18 -14.23 46.66
C ALA A 695 -4.80 -12.94 46.06
N VAL A 696 -5.69 -13.00 45.06
CA VAL A 696 -6.22 -11.78 44.43
C VAL A 696 -7.73 -11.91 44.15
N GLY A 697 -8.53 -11.87 45.21
CA GLY A 697 -10.00 -11.72 45.13
C GLY A 697 -10.48 -10.26 45.23
N LEU A 698 -9.59 -9.27 45.04
CA LEU A 698 -9.80 -7.90 45.53
C LEU A 698 -9.93 -6.79 44.46
N LEU A 699 -9.97 -7.11 43.16
CA LEU A 699 -9.84 -6.11 42.09
C LEU A 699 -11.03 -6.01 41.10
N ASP A 700 -12.21 -6.52 41.44
CA ASP A 700 -13.44 -6.21 40.68
C ASP A 700 -13.99 -4.84 41.10
N TYR A 701 -13.43 -3.74 40.56
CA TYR A 701 -14.00 -2.40 40.68
C TYR A 701 -14.77 -2.02 39.40
N PRO A 702 -16.04 -2.43 39.23
CA PRO A 702 -16.84 -1.97 38.11
C PRO A 702 -17.06 -0.45 38.23
N PRO A 703 -16.88 0.34 37.16
CA PRO A 703 -17.13 1.77 37.20
C PRO A 703 -18.59 2.04 37.55
N SER A 704 -18.85 3.01 38.44
CA SER A 704 -20.20 3.41 38.82
C SER A 704 -20.99 3.91 37.60
N THR A 705 -22.31 3.77 37.62
CA THR A 705 -23.20 4.21 36.53
C THR A 705 -22.97 5.69 36.17
N SER A 706 -22.84 6.56 37.17
CA SER A 706 -22.51 7.98 36.98
C SER A 706 -21.17 8.19 36.25
N LEU A 707 -20.18 7.33 36.48
CA LEU A 707 -18.90 7.45 35.79
C LEU A 707 -18.99 6.95 34.34
N GLN A 708 -19.70 5.85 34.09
CA GLN A 708 -19.94 5.33 32.74
C GLN A 708 -20.66 6.37 31.85
N GLU A 709 -21.66 7.06 32.40
CA GLU A 709 -22.37 8.16 31.72
C GLU A 709 -21.43 9.33 31.38
N LYS A 710 -20.57 9.74 32.31
CA LYS A 710 -19.59 10.81 32.09
C LYS A 710 -18.58 10.46 31.00
N LEU A 711 -18.07 9.23 30.99
CA LEU A 711 -17.16 8.74 29.95
C LEU A 711 -17.82 8.75 28.57
N LEU A 712 -19.09 8.33 28.50
CA LEU A 712 -19.86 8.35 27.26
C LEU A 712 -20.10 9.78 26.77
N LEU A 713 -20.55 10.68 27.65
CA LEU A 713 -20.79 12.09 27.33
C LEU A 713 -19.51 12.76 26.81
N PHE A 714 -18.37 12.46 27.43
CA PHE A 714 -17.08 12.97 26.98
C PHE A 714 -16.76 12.55 25.53
N ILE A 715 -16.98 11.28 25.18
CA ILE A 715 -16.78 10.79 23.81
C ILE A 715 -17.76 11.46 22.83
N GLN A 716 -19.02 11.63 23.23
CA GLN A 716 -20.01 12.30 22.39
C GLN A 716 -19.63 13.76 22.12
N GLU A 717 -19.19 14.52 23.14
CA GLU A 717 -18.80 15.92 23.03
C GLU A 717 -17.49 16.11 22.25
N HIS A 718 -16.49 15.25 22.43
CA HIS A 718 -15.13 15.50 21.91
C HIS A 718 -14.72 14.66 20.68
N VAL A 719 -15.43 13.58 20.36
CA VAL A 719 -15.14 12.75 19.18
C VAL A 719 -16.17 12.98 18.06
N PHE A 720 -17.46 13.07 18.41
CA PHE A 720 -18.56 13.03 17.43
C PHE A 720 -19.25 14.37 17.14
N MET A 721 -18.90 15.45 17.84
CA MET A 721 -19.36 16.80 17.49
C MET A 721 -18.63 17.34 16.26
N GLU A 722 -19.39 17.93 15.32
CA GLU A 722 -18.84 18.63 14.15
C GLU A 722 -18.34 20.02 14.58
N GLU A 723 -17.08 20.32 14.27
CA GLU A 723 -16.58 21.69 14.31
C GLU A 723 -17.03 22.33 12.99
N GLU A 724 -17.98 23.26 13.04
CA GLU A 724 -18.39 24.05 11.88
C GLU A 724 -17.20 24.92 11.44
N GLY A 725 -16.42 24.40 10.49
CA GLY A 725 -15.32 25.14 9.90
C GLY A 725 -15.86 26.22 8.97
N GLU A 726 -15.78 27.48 9.39
CA GLU A 726 -15.89 28.62 8.48
C GLU A 726 -14.87 28.43 7.35
N SER A 727 -15.36 28.35 6.11
CA SER A 727 -14.53 28.34 4.91
C SER A 727 -13.79 29.67 4.80
N LYS A 728 -12.58 29.73 5.35
CA LYS A 728 -11.64 30.81 5.06
C LYS A 728 -10.92 30.46 3.77
N ASP A 729 -10.83 31.43 2.85
CA ASP A 729 -9.91 31.35 1.72
C ASP A 729 -8.49 31.37 2.29
N LEU A 730 -7.84 30.19 2.34
CA LEU A 730 -6.48 30.01 2.83
C LEU A 730 -5.52 29.94 1.64
N THR A 731 -4.28 30.38 1.85
CA THR A 731 -3.19 30.17 0.89
C THR A 731 -2.73 28.69 0.87
N GLU A 732 -2.07 28.21 -0.19
CA GLU A 732 -1.63 26.80 -0.31
C GLU A 732 -0.73 26.31 0.86
N GLU A 733 0.03 27.21 1.49
CA GLU A 733 0.82 26.90 2.70
C GLU A 733 -0.04 26.79 3.96
N GLU A 734 -1.05 27.65 4.08
CA GLU A 734 -2.02 27.61 5.18
C GLU A 734 -2.93 26.38 5.04
N GLU A 735 -3.31 26.00 3.82
CA GLU A 735 -4.04 24.76 3.53
C GLU A 735 -3.23 23.52 3.97
N ARG A 736 -1.93 23.45 3.64
CA ARG A 736 -1.07 22.33 4.10
C ARG A 736 -0.92 22.28 5.62
N LYS A 737 -0.74 23.42 6.28
CA LYS A 737 -0.68 23.50 7.76
C LYS A 737 -2.02 23.13 8.40
N ASP A 738 -3.13 23.55 7.80
CA ASP A 738 -4.48 23.23 8.23
C ASP A 738 -4.81 21.74 8.03
N GLU A 739 -4.38 21.12 6.93
CA GLU A 739 -4.50 19.67 6.70
C GLU A 739 -3.70 18.84 7.74
N SER A 740 -2.44 19.21 8.01
CA SER A 740 -1.63 18.56 9.07
C SER A 740 -2.30 18.67 10.44
N CYS A 741 -2.81 19.87 10.78
CA CYS A 741 -3.51 20.10 12.03
C CYS A 741 -4.80 19.26 12.14
N LYS A 742 -5.60 19.22 11.06
CA LYS A 742 -6.79 18.38 10.96
C LYS A 742 -6.47 16.89 11.15
N LEU A 743 -5.35 16.41 10.61
CA LEU A 743 -4.92 15.02 10.77
C LEU A 743 -4.51 14.71 12.22
N ASP A 744 -3.79 15.61 12.89
CA ASP A 744 -3.40 15.45 14.30
C ASP A 744 -4.63 15.43 15.23
N VAL A 745 -5.58 16.33 14.97
CA VAL A 745 -6.87 16.35 15.68
C VAL A 745 -7.64 15.06 15.45
N LEU A 746 -7.67 14.55 14.21
CA LEU A 746 -8.31 13.28 13.88
C LEU A 746 -7.63 12.09 14.59
N HIS A 747 -6.30 12.03 14.58
CA HIS A 747 -5.53 10.98 15.27
C HIS A 747 -5.83 10.97 16.77
N ARG A 748 -5.92 12.15 17.38
CA ARG A 748 -6.33 12.32 18.78
C ARG A 748 -7.76 11.83 19.04
N LYS A 749 -8.74 12.24 18.22
CA LYS A 749 -10.13 11.77 18.32
C LYS A 749 -10.23 10.25 18.16
N ARG A 750 -9.46 9.66 17.23
CA ARG A 750 -9.34 8.21 17.04
C ARG A 750 -8.78 7.51 18.27
N SER A 751 -7.74 8.06 18.90
CA SER A 751 -7.13 7.52 20.12
C SER A 751 -8.10 7.50 21.30
N LEU A 752 -8.87 8.59 21.48
CA LEU A 752 -9.93 8.68 22.50
C LEU A 752 -11.03 7.64 22.29
N LEU A 753 -11.52 7.51 21.06
CA LEU A 753 -12.54 6.53 20.72
C LEU A 753 -12.04 5.11 20.97
N ALA A 754 -10.82 4.80 20.55
CA ALA A 754 -10.21 3.50 20.78
C ALA A 754 -10.07 3.19 22.29
N ALA A 755 -9.67 4.16 23.11
CA ALA A 755 -9.59 4.00 24.57
C ALA A 755 -10.94 3.61 25.18
N TYR A 756 -12.02 4.31 24.80
CA TYR A 756 -13.37 3.97 25.26
C TYR A 756 -13.86 2.61 24.73
N CYS A 757 -13.63 2.31 23.45
CA CYS A 757 -14.02 1.04 22.86
C CYS A 757 -13.31 -0.16 23.50
N LYS A 758 -12.06 0.00 23.97
CA LYS A 758 -11.36 -1.02 24.75
C LYS A 758 -12.14 -1.36 26.02
N LEU A 759 -12.63 -0.36 26.77
CA LEU A 759 -13.44 -0.61 27.98
C LEU A 759 -14.67 -1.47 27.70
N ILE A 760 -15.32 -1.28 26.54
CA ILE A 760 -16.47 -2.10 26.15
C ILE A 760 -16.05 -3.51 25.72
N VAL A 761 -15.01 -3.61 24.89
CA VAL A 761 -14.50 -4.90 24.38
C VAL A 761 -13.94 -5.76 25.51
N TYR A 762 -13.43 -5.17 26.57
CA TYR A 762 -12.89 -5.87 27.72
C TYR A 762 -13.91 -6.02 28.87
N ASN A 763 -15.20 -5.74 28.61
CA ASN A 763 -16.31 -5.87 29.55
C ASN A 763 -16.16 -5.04 30.85
N VAL A 764 -15.37 -3.97 30.82
CA VAL A 764 -15.26 -2.98 31.91
C VAL A 764 -16.50 -2.09 31.98
N ILE A 765 -17.06 -1.77 30.81
CA ILE A 765 -18.34 -1.08 30.63
C ILE A 765 -19.32 -2.04 29.98
N GLU A 766 -20.61 -1.90 30.27
CA GLU A 766 -21.65 -2.73 29.67
C GLU A 766 -21.63 -2.65 28.13
N MET A 767 -21.77 -3.82 27.48
CA MET A 767 -21.80 -3.92 26.01
C MET A 767 -22.93 -3.10 25.36
N THR A 768 -23.99 -2.80 26.09
CA THR A 768 -25.10 -1.94 25.65
C THR A 768 -24.64 -0.52 25.32
N ALA A 769 -23.60 0.00 26.01
CA ALA A 769 -23.02 1.31 25.75
C ALA A 769 -22.45 1.45 24.32
N ALA A 770 -22.06 0.35 23.66
CA ALA A 770 -21.62 0.39 22.27
C ALA A 770 -22.72 0.84 21.30
N ALA A 771 -24.01 0.71 21.66
CA ALA A 771 -25.11 1.22 20.82
C ALA A 771 -24.98 2.73 20.56
N GLU A 772 -24.49 3.48 21.56
CA GLU A 772 -24.29 4.92 21.48
C GLU A 772 -23.10 5.31 20.58
N ILE A 773 -22.21 4.36 20.29
CA ILE A 773 -21.09 4.53 19.35
C ILE A 773 -21.50 4.07 17.94
N TYR A 774 -22.17 2.92 17.85
CA TYR A 774 -22.54 2.28 16.58
C TYR A 774 -23.45 3.15 15.71
N LYS A 775 -24.26 4.03 16.31
CA LYS A 775 -25.11 4.97 15.57
C LYS A 775 -24.33 5.93 14.66
N TYR A 776 -23.04 6.18 14.95
CA TYR A 776 -22.18 7.06 14.15
C TYR A 776 -21.47 6.34 13.00
N TYR A 777 -21.60 5.01 12.87
CA TYR A 777 -20.81 4.18 11.96
C TYR A 777 -20.93 4.60 10.48
N VAL A 778 -22.11 4.99 10.02
CA VAL A 778 -22.32 5.45 8.64
C VAL A 778 -21.83 6.88 8.47
N LYS A 779 -22.23 7.80 9.36
CA LYS A 779 -21.90 9.23 9.27
C LYS A 779 -20.39 9.49 9.31
N THR A 780 -19.65 8.71 10.11
CA THR A 780 -18.22 8.93 10.38
C THR A 780 -17.33 7.82 9.83
N TYR A 781 -17.79 7.08 8.82
CA TYR A 781 -17.11 5.87 8.34
C TYR A 781 -15.65 6.13 7.91
N ASN A 782 -15.38 7.23 7.20
CA ASN A 782 -14.03 7.54 6.74
C ASN A 782 -13.05 7.88 7.88
N TYR A 783 -13.57 8.32 9.03
CA TYR A 783 -12.78 8.79 10.17
C TYR A 783 -12.62 7.74 11.26
N PHE A 784 -13.66 6.96 11.54
CA PHE A 784 -13.74 6.03 12.68
C PHE A 784 -14.26 4.63 12.31
N GLY A 785 -14.54 4.39 11.02
CA GLY A 785 -15.22 3.16 10.58
C GLY A 785 -14.45 1.88 10.89
N ASP A 786 -13.13 1.90 10.84
CA ASP A 786 -12.26 0.79 11.19
C ASP A 786 -12.31 0.46 12.70
N ILE A 787 -12.21 1.47 13.57
CA ILE A 787 -12.30 1.30 15.04
C ILE A 787 -13.66 0.74 15.43
N ILE A 788 -14.75 1.29 14.87
CA ILE A 788 -16.12 0.83 15.15
C ILE A 788 -16.33 -0.59 14.62
N LYS A 789 -15.82 -0.91 13.42
CA LYS A 789 -15.90 -2.25 12.83
C LYS A 789 -15.13 -3.29 13.64
N GLU A 790 -13.96 -2.96 14.15
CA GLU A 790 -13.20 -3.85 15.04
C GLU A 790 -13.95 -4.06 16.36
N THR A 791 -14.50 -2.99 16.93
CA THR A 791 -15.35 -3.05 18.13
C THR A 791 -16.57 -3.96 17.92
N LEU A 792 -17.26 -3.84 16.79
CA LEU A 792 -18.37 -4.73 16.37
C LEU A 792 -17.92 -6.20 16.28
N SER A 793 -16.73 -6.44 15.73
CA SER A 793 -16.17 -7.79 15.60
C SER A 793 -15.87 -8.41 16.97
N LYS A 794 -15.24 -7.64 17.85
CA LYS A 794 -14.84 -8.08 19.18
C LYS A 794 -16.03 -8.27 20.13
N THR A 795 -17.01 -7.37 20.17
CA THR A 795 -18.21 -7.57 20.99
C THR A 795 -18.99 -8.81 20.55
N ARG A 796 -19.07 -9.07 19.24
CA ARG A 796 -19.68 -10.31 18.71
C ARG A 796 -18.89 -11.56 19.10
N HIS A 797 -17.56 -11.48 19.12
CA HIS A 797 -16.73 -12.61 19.55
C HIS A 797 -16.93 -12.92 21.03
N ASN A 798 -17.00 -11.88 21.88
CA ASN A 798 -17.20 -12.04 23.31
C ASN A 798 -18.58 -12.62 23.65
N ASN A 799 -19.65 -12.05 23.07
CA ASN A 799 -21.00 -12.54 23.28
C ASN A 799 -21.89 -12.24 22.07
N LYS A 800 -22.16 -13.28 21.27
CA LYS A 800 -22.94 -13.17 20.03
C LYS A 800 -24.37 -12.69 20.24
N ILE A 801 -25.02 -13.07 21.33
CA ILE A 801 -26.42 -12.72 21.61
C ILE A 801 -26.49 -11.30 22.15
N GLN A 802 -25.63 -10.95 23.11
CA GLN A 802 -25.61 -9.61 23.67
C GLN A 802 -25.19 -8.58 22.62
N SER A 803 -24.22 -8.90 21.75
CA SER A 803 -23.85 -8.05 20.62
C SER A 803 -25.04 -7.83 19.69
N ALA A 804 -25.81 -8.88 19.37
CA ALA A 804 -27.03 -8.76 18.56
C ALA A 804 -28.10 -7.87 19.22
N LYS A 805 -28.27 -7.99 20.55
CA LYS A 805 -29.12 -7.09 21.36
C LYS A 805 -28.66 -5.64 21.33
N THR A 806 -27.35 -5.39 21.39
CA THR A 806 -26.79 -4.04 21.28
C THR A 806 -27.02 -3.45 19.88
N LEU A 807 -26.90 -4.25 18.81
CA LEU A 807 -27.16 -3.79 17.44
C LEU A 807 -28.62 -3.36 17.25
N ILE A 808 -29.57 -4.17 17.74
CA ILE A 808 -30.98 -3.82 17.64
C ILE A 808 -31.32 -2.61 18.52
N LEU A 809 -30.76 -2.52 19.73
CA LEU A 809 -30.89 -1.36 20.61
C LEU A 809 -30.41 -0.07 19.92
N CYS A 810 -29.26 -0.12 19.24
CA CYS A 810 -28.75 1.00 18.46
C CYS A 810 -29.76 1.47 17.40
N LEU A 811 -30.34 0.55 16.63
CA LEU A 811 -31.34 0.88 15.62
C LEU A 811 -32.61 1.44 16.26
N GLN A 812 -33.10 0.86 17.37
CA GLN A 812 -34.25 1.37 18.10
C GLN A 812 -34.03 2.82 18.58
N GLN A 813 -32.87 3.10 19.18
CA GLN A 813 -32.50 4.45 19.63
C GLN A 813 -32.45 5.47 18.47
N VAL A 814 -31.89 5.08 17.32
CA VAL A 814 -31.87 5.95 16.11
C VAL A 814 -33.29 6.20 15.61
N ARG A 815 -34.17 5.19 15.62
CA ARG A 815 -35.58 5.34 15.21
C ARG A 815 -36.35 6.30 16.10
N LEU A 816 -36.14 6.23 17.42
CA LEU A 816 -36.82 7.08 18.41
C LEU A 816 -36.40 8.55 18.29
N ARG A 817 -35.19 8.84 17.79
CA ARG A 817 -34.71 10.21 17.53
C ARG A 817 -35.32 10.84 16.26
N LEU A 818 -35.92 10.04 15.37
CA LEU A 818 -36.65 10.52 14.19
C LEU A 818 -38.12 10.72 14.57
N ASN A 819 -38.56 11.98 14.73
CA ASN A 819 -39.86 12.43 15.29
C ASN A 819 -41.09 11.55 14.95
N SER A 820 -42.01 11.46 15.91
CA SER A 820 -43.13 10.50 15.99
C SER A 820 -44.39 10.78 15.15
N SER A 821 -44.47 11.86 14.37
CA SER A 821 -45.76 12.29 13.76
C SER A 821 -45.95 11.95 12.28
N SER A 822 -44.90 11.74 11.49
CA SER A 822 -44.99 11.08 10.16
C SER A 822 -43.58 10.81 9.61
N VAL A 823 -43.20 9.54 9.46
CA VAL A 823 -41.88 9.19 8.91
C VAL A 823 -41.96 9.24 7.38
N ASP A 824 -41.27 10.21 6.78
CA ASP A 824 -40.98 10.20 5.35
C ASP A 824 -39.93 9.11 5.06
N LEU A 825 -40.39 8.03 4.41
CA LEU A 825 -39.57 6.88 4.01
C LEU A 825 -38.49 7.25 2.98
N SER A 826 -38.63 8.39 2.30
CA SER A 826 -37.65 8.92 1.35
C SER A 826 -36.63 9.87 1.99
N SER A 827 -36.77 10.17 3.29
CA SER A 827 -35.85 11.06 3.99
C SER A 827 -34.42 10.50 4.02
N ALA A 828 -33.43 11.41 3.91
CA ALA A 828 -32.02 11.06 4.03
C ALA A 828 -31.72 10.36 5.37
N SER A 829 -32.39 10.76 6.44
CA SER A 829 -32.24 10.17 7.77
C SER A 829 -32.72 8.71 7.84
N PHE A 830 -33.87 8.39 7.23
CA PHE A 830 -34.36 7.01 7.15
C PHE A 830 -33.48 6.14 6.25
N THR A 831 -33.00 6.70 5.13
CA THR A 831 -32.05 6.02 4.23
C THR A 831 -30.73 5.70 4.93
N ASN A 832 -30.17 6.64 5.71
CA ASN A 832 -28.96 6.42 6.51
C ASN A 832 -29.14 5.32 7.57
N MET A 833 -30.32 5.26 8.19
CA MET A 833 -30.66 4.20 9.14
C MET A 833 -30.76 2.83 8.47
N LYS A 834 -31.38 2.77 7.28
CA LYS A 834 -31.45 1.54 6.47
C LYS A 834 -30.06 1.07 6.04
N GLU A 835 -29.19 1.98 5.62
CA GLU A 835 -27.79 1.68 5.29
C GLU A 835 -27.01 1.18 6.53
N LEU A 836 -27.25 1.77 7.71
CA LEU A 836 -26.65 1.30 8.96
C LEU A 836 -27.04 -0.15 9.26
N ALA A 837 -28.33 -0.48 9.15
CA ALA A 837 -28.82 -1.85 9.32
C ALA A 837 -28.24 -2.82 8.29
N ARG A 838 -28.15 -2.41 7.02
CA ARG A 838 -27.50 -3.19 5.96
C ARG A 838 -26.03 -3.50 6.32
N ARG A 839 -25.27 -2.51 6.79
CA ARG A 839 -23.88 -2.71 7.22
C ARG A 839 -23.76 -3.63 8.44
N PHE A 840 -24.67 -3.55 9.41
CA PHE A 840 -24.72 -4.49 10.53
C PHE A 840 -25.02 -5.92 10.06
N SER A 841 -25.96 -6.10 9.13
CA SER A 841 -26.29 -7.40 8.54
C SER A 841 -25.09 -8.07 7.88
N LEU A 842 -24.23 -7.31 7.20
CA LEU A 842 -22.99 -7.82 6.60
C LEU A 842 -21.98 -8.37 7.61
N THR A 843 -22.08 -7.99 8.89
CA THR A 843 -21.14 -8.45 9.93
C THR A 843 -21.32 -9.93 10.31
N PHE A 844 -22.47 -10.54 10.01
CA PHE A 844 -22.76 -11.95 10.32
C PHE A 844 -22.18 -12.96 9.31
N GLY A 845 -21.52 -12.49 8.23
CA GLY A 845 -20.91 -13.36 7.21
C GLY A 845 -21.94 -14.12 6.36
N TRP A 846 -21.48 -15.16 5.65
CA TRP A 846 -22.33 -16.02 4.80
C TRP A 846 -22.80 -17.30 5.50
N ASP A 847 -22.18 -17.66 6.62
CA ASP A 847 -22.52 -18.84 7.41
C ASP A 847 -23.75 -18.57 8.30
N GLN A 848 -24.92 -18.86 7.73
CA GLN A 848 -26.22 -18.66 8.38
C GLN A 848 -26.41 -19.55 9.63
N VAL A 849 -25.68 -20.67 9.74
CA VAL A 849 -25.79 -21.58 10.88
C VAL A 849 -25.09 -20.98 12.10
N LYS A 850 -23.90 -20.41 11.93
CA LYS A 850 -23.13 -19.80 13.04
C LYS A 850 -23.75 -18.54 13.64
N SER A 851 -24.59 -17.84 12.86
CA SER A 851 -25.23 -16.57 13.22
C SER A 851 -26.72 -16.69 13.51
N ARG A 852 -27.28 -17.90 13.40
CA ARG A 852 -28.72 -18.20 13.51
C ARG A 852 -29.40 -17.53 14.70
N GLU A 853 -28.91 -17.80 15.91
CA GLU A 853 -29.56 -17.34 17.16
C GLU A 853 -29.49 -15.82 17.32
N SER A 854 -28.37 -15.20 16.94
CA SER A 854 -28.19 -13.74 16.95
C SER A 854 -29.16 -13.04 16.00
N VAL A 855 -29.29 -13.56 14.78
CA VAL A 855 -30.19 -12.98 13.77
C VAL A 855 -31.64 -13.19 14.18
N ALA A 856 -32.00 -14.36 14.71
CA ALA A 856 -33.33 -14.61 15.26
C ALA A 856 -33.67 -13.64 16.41
N MET A 857 -32.72 -13.34 17.29
CA MET A 857 -32.87 -12.35 18.37
C MET A 857 -33.16 -10.94 17.82
N ILE A 858 -32.42 -10.49 16.80
CA ILE A 858 -32.65 -9.19 16.14
C ILE A 858 -34.06 -9.09 15.58
N HIS A 859 -34.54 -10.15 14.91
CA HIS A 859 -35.91 -10.16 14.38
C HIS A 859 -36.95 -10.16 15.49
N LYS A 860 -36.76 -10.94 16.56
CA LYS A 860 -37.68 -10.98 17.70
C LYS A 860 -37.84 -9.60 18.36
N GLU A 861 -36.74 -9.02 18.82
CA GLU A 861 -36.71 -7.70 19.49
C GLU A 861 -37.16 -6.57 18.55
N GLY A 862 -36.82 -6.67 17.26
CA GLY A 862 -37.23 -5.69 16.26
C GLY A 862 -38.73 -5.71 15.96
N ILE A 863 -39.34 -6.90 15.94
CA ILE A 863 -40.79 -7.05 15.80
C ILE A 863 -41.49 -6.55 17.07
N GLU A 864 -41.04 -6.97 18.26
CA GLU A 864 -41.60 -6.49 19.55
C GLU A 864 -41.61 -4.95 19.61
N PHE A 865 -40.52 -4.29 19.21
CA PHE A 865 -40.42 -2.84 19.16
C PHE A 865 -41.35 -2.19 18.12
N ALA A 866 -41.51 -2.80 16.94
CA ALA A 866 -42.41 -2.29 15.90
C ALA A 866 -43.87 -2.22 16.36
N PHE A 867 -44.28 -3.13 17.27
CA PHE A 867 -45.63 -3.25 17.82
C PHE A 867 -45.78 -2.67 19.24
N GLN A 868 -44.72 -2.11 19.82
CA GLN A 868 -44.77 -1.51 21.15
C GLN A 868 -45.72 -0.31 21.18
N GLY A 869 -46.68 -0.30 22.11
CA GLY A 869 -47.68 0.77 22.26
C GLY A 869 -49.00 0.57 21.50
N ALA A 870 -49.23 -0.58 20.88
CA ALA A 870 -50.48 -0.90 20.16
C ALA A 870 -51.70 -1.18 21.07
N THR A 871 -51.53 -1.20 22.41
CA THR A 871 -52.59 -1.46 23.39
C THR A 871 -53.17 -0.15 23.93
N GLY A 872 -53.90 0.59 23.10
CA GLY A 872 -54.78 1.69 23.50
C GLY A 872 -56.23 1.27 23.33
N VAL A 873 -57.07 1.59 24.33
CA VAL A 873 -58.52 1.36 24.31
C VAL A 873 -59.11 2.01 23.04
N ASP A 874 -59.82 1.20 22.23
CA ASP A 874 -60.26 1.44 20.85
C ASP A 874 -59.18 1.19 19.77
N GLY A 875 -59.21 -0.02 19.18
CA GLY A 875 -58.30 -0.53 18.15
C GLY A 875 -58.31 0.23 16.81
N ARG A 876 -58.01 1.52 16.83
CA ARG A 876 -57.95 2.42 15.67
C ARG A 876 -56.61 3.14 15.49
N CYS A 877 -55.61 2.89 16.34
CA CYS A 877 -54.28 3.50 16.18
C CYS A 877 -53.26 2.49 15.62
N LEU A 878 -52.67 2.81 14.47
CA LEU A 878 -51.53 2.09 13.92
C LEU A 878 -50.37 2.05 14.92
N PRO A 879 -49.62 0.93 15.01
CA PRO A 879 -48.40 0.90 15.80
C PRO A 879 -47.43 2.02 15.35
N PRO A 880 -46.94 2.86 16.28
CA PRO A 880 -46.16 4.06 15.94
C PRO A 880 -44.80 3.75 15.27
N ASN A 881 -44.32 2.52 15.42
CA ASN A 881 -43.01 2.07 14.97
C ASN A 881 -43.06 1.11 13.77
N LEU A 882 -44.20 0.97 13.07
CA LEU A 882 -44.36 -0.02 12.00
C LEU A 882 -43.31 0.09 10.87
N SER A 883 -42.88 1.32 10.53
CA SER A 883 -41.82 1.56 9.54
C SER A 883 -40.46 0.94 9.90
N PHE A 884 -40.24 0.58 11.17
CA PHE A 884 -39.02 -0.09 11.62
C PHE A 884 -38.84 -1.49 11.01
N LEU A 885 -39.92 -2.16 10.58
CA LEU A 885 -39.83 -3.45 9.90
C LEU A 885 -39.05 -3.37 8.58
N LEU A 886 -39.07 -2.22 7.90
CA LEU A 886 -38.28 -1.96 6.69
C LEU A 886 -36.77 -1.85 6.98
N ILE A 887 -36.39 -1.66 8.25
CA ILE A 887 -35.00 -1.68 8.69
C ILE A 887 -34.59 -3.12 9.04
N ILE A 888 -35.48 -3.85 9.73
CA ILE A 888 -35.26 -5.24 10.12
C ILE A 888 -35.19 -6.18 8.90
N ILE A 889 -35.85 -5.82 7.80
CA ILE A 889 -35.83 -6.63 6.57
C ILE A 889 -34.40 -6.86 6.03
N GLU A 890 -33.48 -5.92 6.26
CA GLU A 890 -32.07 -6.01 5.85
C GLU A 890 -31.33 -7.20 6.46
N PHE A 891 -31.83 -7.75 7.58
CA PHE A 891 -31.29 -8.95 8.24
C PHE A 891 -31.92 -10.26 7.72
N SER A 892 -33.02 -10.18 6.96
CA SER A 892 -33.79 -11.36 6.52
C SER A 892 -33.00 -12.29 5.60
N ASN A 893 -32.02 -11.77 4.86
CA ASN A 893 -31.12 -12.56 4.00
C ASN A 893 -30.15 -13.44 4.81
N LYS A 894 -30.02 -13.19 6.12
CA LYS A 894 -29.19 -13.97 7.04
C LYS A 894 -29.99 -15.01 7.85
N LEU A 895 -31.32 -14.97 7.82
CA LEU A 895 -32.16 -15.98 8.45
C LEU A 895 -32.19 -17.31 7.67
N LEU A 896 -32.14 -18.42 8.40
CA LEU A 896 -32.40 -19.75 7.83
C LEU A 896 -33.88 -19.91 7.44
N LYS A 897 -34.13 -20.73 6.42
CA LYS A 897 -35.49 -21.07 5.95
C LYS A 897 -36.50 -21.45 7.06
N PRO A 898 -36.18 -22.32 8.05
CA PRO A 898 -37.09 -22.63 9.15
C PRO A 898 -37.41 -21.44 10.06
N ASP A 899 -36.44 -20.56 10.32
CA ASP A 899 -36.64 -19.42 11.22
C ASP A 899 -37.43 -18.29 10.54
N LYS A 900 -37.38 -18.20 9.21
CA LYS A 900 -38.29 -17.35 8.42
C LYS A 900 -39.76 -17.73 8.66
N ARG A 901 -40.09 -19.02 8.71
CA ARG A 901 -41.47 -19.49 9.00
C ARG A 901 -41.92 -19.10 10.41
N LEU A 902 -41.03 -19.20 11.40
CA LEU A 902 -41.33 -18.80 12.78
C LEU A 902 -41.56 -17.29 12.88
N ARG A 903 -40.73 -16.46 12.22
CA ARG A 903 -40.94 -15.01 12.08
C ARG A 903 -42.32 -14.70 11.49
N ASP A 904 -42.70 -15.39 10.43
CA ASP A 904 -43.97 -15.16 9.73
C ASP A 904 -45.17 -15.53 10.62
N ILE A 905 -45.10 -16.67 11.33
CA ILE A 905 -46.10 -17.06 12.33
C ILE A 905 -46.21 -16.02 13.45
N TRP A 906 -45.07 -15.48 13.91
CA TRP A 906 -45.03 -14.47 14.96
C TRP A 906 -45.66 -13.14 14.53
N LEU A 907 -45.39 -12.70 13.29
CA LEU A 907 -46.05 -11.54 12.69
C LEU A 907 -47.57 -11.74 12.57
N CYS A 908 -48.02 -12.94 12.18
CA CYS A 908 -49.45 -13.28 12.12
C CYS A 908 -50.12 -13.32 13.50
N LEU A 909 -49.40 -13.74 14.55
CA LEU A 909 -49.94 -13.77 15.92
C LEU A 909 -50.10 -12.38 16.54
N LEU A 910 -49.23 -11.43 16.18
CA LEU A 910 -49.28 -10.04 16.66
C LEU A 910 -50.27 -9.16 15.85
N PHE A 911 -50.71 -9.62 14.69
CA PHE A 911 -51.79 -9.04 13.88
C PHE A 911 -53.04 -9.94 13.92
N PRO A 912 -53.80 -9.99 15.04
CA PRO A 912 -55.09 -10.66 15.01
C PRO A 912 -55.99 -9.93 14.02
N SER A 913 -56.50 -10.68 13.04
CA SER A 913 -57.40 -10.22 11.99
C SER A 913 -58.47 -9.25 12.53
N SER A 914 -58.30 -7.96 12.26
CA SER A 914 -59.37 -6.96 12.39
C SER A 914 -60.25 -7.06 11.15
N PRO A 915 -61.51 -7.50 11.26
CA PRO A 915 -62.45 -7.42 10.17
C PRO A 915 -63.07 -6.01 10.15
N ALA A 916 -63.02 -5.37 8.98
CA ALA A 916 -63.93 -4.28 8.57
C ALA A 916 -63.57 -2.81 8.87
N SER A 917 -62.30 -2.38 8.77
CA SER A 917 -62.00 -0.97 8.51
C SER A 917 -60.90 -0.79 7.46
N THR A 918 -61.14 0.08 6.49
CA THR A 918 -60.26 0.41 5.37
C THR A 918 -58.85 0.80 5.83
N PRO A 919 -57.79 0.04 5.48
CA PRO A 919 -56.43 0.42 5.81
C PRO A 919 -55.93 1.53 4.88
N VAL A 920 -55.25 2.53 5.44
CA VAL A 920 -54.61 3.64 4.72
C VAL A 920 -53.56 3.08 3.74
N ILE A 921 -53.35 3.73 2.59
CA ILE A 921 -52.40 3.34 1.52
C ILE A 921 -51.02 2.88 2.07
N PHE A 922 -50.56 3.50 3.16
CA PHE A 922 -49.32 3.19 3.87
C PHE A 922 -49.22 1.74 4.38
N GLU A 923 -50.32 1.13 4.82
CA GLU A 923 -50.34 -0.27 5.27
C GLU A 923 -50.14 -1.26 4.12
N LYS A 924 -50.64 -0.91 2.92
CA LYS A 924 -50.55 -1.78 1.75
C LYS A 924 -49.15 -1.82 1.17
N GLU A 925 -48.41 -0.72 1.14
CA GLU A 925 -47.04 -0.71 0.58
C GLU A 925 -46.03 -1.41 1.48
N VAL A 926 -46.06 -1.18 2.80
CA VAL A 926 -45.15 -1.85 3.74
C VAL A 926 -45.44 -3.36 3.80
N MET A 927 -46.72 -3.75 3.84
CA MET A 927 -47.11 -5.17 3.73
C MET A 927 -46.75 -5.74 2.36
N PHE A 928 -46.97 -5.01 1.26
CA PHE A 928 -46.63 -5.50 -0.08
C PHE A 928 -45.12 -5.69 -0.24
N PHE A 929 -44.26 -4.82 0.32
CA PHE A 929 -42.82 -5.04 0.31
C PHE A 929 -42.39 -6.22 1.20
N LEU A 930 -42.97 -6.37 2.40
CA LEU A 930 -42.71 -7.51 3.28
C LEU A 930 -43.22 -8.85 2.68
N LEU A 931 -44.33 -8.82 1.93
CA LEU A 931 -44.97 -9.97 1.28
C LEU A 931 -44.45 -10.23 -0.16
N SER A 932 -43.85 -9.25 -0.82
CA SER A 932 -43.22 -9.41 -2.15
C SER A 932 -41.93 -10.23 -2.06
N ASP A 933 -41.13 -10.01 -1.01
CA ASP A 933 -40.00 -10.88 -0.66
C ASP A 933 -40.43 -12.32 -0.31
N LEU A 934 -41.70 -12.54 0.06
CA LEU A 934 -42.30 -13.86 0.27
C LEU A 934 -42.60 -14.59 -1.06
N CYS A 935 -43.07 -13.87 -2.09
CA CYS A 935 -43.42 -14.45 -3.40
C CYS A 935 -42.20 -14.99 -4.16
N HIS A 936 -41.01 -14.43 -3.94
CA HIS A 936 -39.80 -14.88 -4.63
C HIS A 936 -39.27 -16.24 -4.16
N TYR A 937 -39.70 -16.74 -2.99
CA TYR A 937 -39.13 -17.93 -2.35
C TYR A 937 -40.12 -19.11 -2.16
N PHE A 938 -41.44 -18.91 -2.29
CA PHE A 938 -42.44 -19.99 -2.18
C PHE A 938 -43.59 -19.86 -3.20
N PRO A 939 -43.50 -20.50 -4.39
CA PRO A 939 -44.56 -20.45 -5.40
C PRO A 939 -45.86 -21.17 -5.01
N SER A 940 -45.81 -22.09 -4.04
CA SER A 940 -46.90 -23.05 -3.76
C SER A 940 -47.90 -22.60 -2.68
N GLN A 941 -47.70 -21.45 -2.02
CA GLN A 941 -48.69 -20.87 -1.09
C GLN A 941 -49.49 -19.70 -1.70
N CYS A 942 -49.32 -19.43 -2.99
CA CYS A 942 -50.04 -18.39 -3.74
C CYS A 942 -51.57 -18.49 -3.67
N CYS A 943 -52.15 -19.66 -3.38
CA CYS A 943 -53.61 -19.81 -3.32
C CYS A 943 -54.25 -19.07 -2.12
N LEU A 944 -53.64 -19.09 -0.94
CA LEU A 944 -54.16 -18.34 0.21
C LEU A 944 -53.94 -16.82 0.05
N PHE A 945 -52.83 -16.45 -0.59
CA PHE A 945 -52.53 -15.06 -0.95
C PHE A 945 -53.54 -14.51 -1.97
N TRP A 946 -53.92 -15.28 -2.98
CA TRP A 946 -54.96 -14.91 -3.93
C TRP A 946 -56.35 -14.85 -3.30
N ILE A 947 -56.67 -15.72 -2.35
CA ILE A 947 -57.96 -15.66 -1.62
C ILE A 947 -58.03 -14.40 -0.75
N TRP A 948 -56.94 -14.04 -0.06
CA TRP A 948 -56.86 -12.81 0.72
C TRP A 948 -56.85 -11.55 -0.16
N PHE A 949 -56.10 -11.57 -1.28
CA PHE A 949 -56.04 -10.49 -2.26
C PHE A 949 -57.39 -10.29 -2.96
N SER A 950 -58.10 -11.36 -3.30
CA SER A 950 -59.44 -11.29 -3.91
C SER A 950 -60.49 -10.79 -2.92
N ALA A 951 -60.41 -11.17 -1.64
CA ALA A 951 -61.27 -10.63 -0.59
C ALA A 951 -61.03 -9.13 -0.36
N VAL A 952 -59.76 -8.68 -0.38
CA VAL A 952 -59.40 -7.27 -0.26
C VAL A 952 -59.78 -6.46 -1.51
N GLN A 953 -59.63 -7.03 -2.70
CA GLN A 953 -60.04 -6.38 -3.96
C GLN A 953 -61.56 -6.24 -4.07
N SER A 954 -62.31 -7.23 -3.56
CA SER A 954 -63.78 -7.16 -3.48
C SER A 954 -64.29 -6.15 -2.43
N LEU A 955 -63.46 -5.78 -1.45
CA LEU A 955 -63.71 -4.73 -0.46
C LEU A 955 -63.28 -3.33 -0.93
N ILE A 956 -62.49 -3.23 -1.99
CA ILE A 956 -62.05 -1.97 -2.62
C ILE A 956 -63.03 -1.52 -3.72
N TYR A 957 -63.78 -2.45 -4.31
CA TYR A 957 -64.78 -2.19 -5.36
C TYR A 957 -66.23 -2.05 -4.87
N ARG A 958 -66.46 -2.09 -3.54
CA ARG A 958 -67.68 -1.61 -2.88
C ARG A 958 -67.31 -0.42 -2.01
#